data_AF-A0A2M7KR41-F1
#
_entry.id   AF-A0A2M7KR41-F1
#
_cell.length_a   1.000
_cell.length_b   1.000
_cell.length_c   1.000
_cell.angle_alpha   90.00
_cell.angle_beta   90.00
_cell.angle_gamma   90.00
#
_symmetry.space_group_name_H-M   'P 1'
#
loop_
_entity.id
_entity.type
_entity.pdbx_description
1 polymer ?
#
loop_
_entity_poly.entity_id
_entity_poly.type
_entity_poly.pdbx_seq_one_letter_code
_entity_poly.pdbx_strand_id
1 'polypeptide(L)'
;MAAVVVLCTGVAFGETENLVVNPGFEEADGQQPLRWSGAAAVYSRDTTAKHAGAASLKFVNPDPKNYTLCSQQLPLAPGRCYEVSAWVRTDGITGDDSGATVCLEWYAADGKYLGGHYPPGVKGTTDWKRLESVSGRVPKNAARCSVTCYVRRGMTGTAWWDDVVVTRHREDPLSTVLLRPNYRGLATDAGPPSALVRAEVDLVDYDLRLADVGLAWAVRQAENTKPAVQGLVRSLSTPATELEIPVHALAPGSYSLDISLIEDKTKARLSQKSHRLAREQTALERATYIDEHNRLLVNGEPFFPLGMYWSGVTEELLKTYADSAFNCLMPYGGATPEQMALVSKYGLKILYSVKDCYFGSAYCPKDITSEADEYPYLKAKAEAFRNSPALLGWYLNDELSLDYLPRLKTHQQWLEKLDPGHPTWVVLYQVGQVRDYVETFDAIGTDPYPIPGSPARRAAEWTRQTVEAVAGSRPVWQVPQVFNWASYRKTEEEKAALRPPTLDEMRSMAWQCIAEGANGLVFYSFFDLQKDTRFPFEQQWPKVKTVAKEISDLLPVLLSVEAPRLVEVKSRPWLHTLAKQVGDSTFLILVNDGPEPGATWMQPPAGCGPPRVLLGGDAVSHEPNNVLRLALAPFEVKVLEFPERATP
;
A
#
# COMPACT_ATOMS: atom_id res chain seq x y z
N MET A 1 -23.65 -24.12 15.30
CA MET A 1 -22.45 -23.26 15.11
C MET A 1 -21.23 -24.14 15.30
N ALA A 2 -20.61 -24.60 14.23
CA ALA A 2 -19.35 -25.34 14.30
C ALA A 2 -18.22 -24.31 14.18
N ALA A 3 -17.41 -24.20 15.23
CA ALA A 3 -16.22 -23.36 15.25
C ALA A 3 -15.21 -23.94 14.23
N VAL A 4 -14.98 -23.20 13.14
CA VAL A 4 -13.89 -23.49 12.22
C VAL A 4 -12.60 -23.06 12.92
N VAL A 5 -11.89 -24.03 13.49
CA VAL A 5 -10.54 -23.84 14.01
C VAL A 5 -9.62 -23.71 12.80
N VAL A 6 -9.21 -22.48 12.50
CA VAL A 6 -8.09 -22.22 11.58
C VAL A 6 -6.83 -22.69 12.30
N LEU A 7 -6.36 -23.89 11.96
CA LEU A 7 -5.04 -24.37 12.35
C LEU A 7 -4.01 -23.56 11.55
N CYS A 8 -3.51 -22.48 12.15
CA CYS A 8 -2.26 -21.85 11.74
C CYS A 8 -1.14 -22.88 11.89
N THR A 9 -0.83 -23.58 10.82
CA THR A 9 0.38 -24.42 10.76
C THR A 9 1.56 -23.47 10.61
N GLY A 10 2.11 -23.03 11.75
CA GLY A 10 3.38 -22.34 11.79
C GLY A 10 4.41 -23.16 11.02
N VAL A 11 5.07 -22.51 10.06
CA VAL A 11 6.26 -23.06 9.43
C VAL A 11 7.28 -23.19 10.57
N ALA A 12 7.63 -24.43 10.91
CA ALA A 12 8.76 -24.69 11.79
C ALA A 12 10.04 -24.30 11.04
N PHE A 13 10.39 -23.01 11.08
CA PHE A 13 11.73 -22.57 10.80
C PHE A 13 12.61 -23.17 11.90
N GLY A 14 13.59 -23.99 11.54
CA GLY A 14 14.55 -24.55 12.49
C GLY A 14 15.15 -23.44 13.34
N GLU A 15 15.35 -23.71 14.63
CA GLU A 15 15.92 -22.74 15.59
C GLU A 15 17.14 -22.06 14.97
N THR A 16 17.05 -20.74 14.80
CA THR A 16 18.16 -19.93 14.33
C THR A 16 19.17 -19.80 15.48
N GLU A 17 20.38 -20.32 15.26
CA GLU A 17 21.47 -20.29 16.24
C GLU A 17 21.77 -18.85 16.68
N ASN A 18 21.82 -18.59 17.99
CA ASN A 18 22.24 -17.31 18.53
C ASN A 18 23.74 -17.11 18.29
N LEU A 19 24.10 -16.04 17.58
CA LEU A 19 25.48 -15.71 17.24
C LEU A 19 26.26 -15.11 18.42
N VAL A 20 25.56 -14.70 19.48
CA VAL A 20 26.15 -14.13 20.69
C VAL A 20 26.66 -15.23 21.60
N VAL A 21 27.92 -15.11 22.03
CA VAL A 21 28.54 -16.02 23.00
C VAL A 21 28.41 -15.41 24.40
N ASN A 22 28.08 -16.23 25.40
CA ASN A 22 27.79 -15.81 26.77
C ASN A 22 26.68 -14.72 26.82
N PRO A 23 25.49 -15.00 26.25
CA PRO A 23 24.44 -13.99 26.05
C PRO A 23 23.76 -13.53 27.36
N GLY A 24 23.75 -14.39 28.38
CA GLY A 24 23.25 -14.08 29.73
C GLY A 24 24.36 -13.72 30.74
N PHE A 25 25.59 -13.53 30.28
CA PHE A 25 26.72 -13.09 31.14
C PHE A 25 27.02 -14.04 32.33
N GLU A 26 26.78 -15.34 32.13
CA GLU A 26 26.94 -16.38 33.15
C GLU A 26 28.41 -16.71 33.43
N GLU A 27 29.25 -16.63 32.39
CA GLU A 27 30.68 -16.87 32.50
C GLU A 27 31.43 -15.55 32.73
N ALA A 28 32.35 -15.51 33.71
CA ALA A 28 33.12 -14.31 34.04
C ALA A 28 34.51 -14.62 34.61
N ASP A 29 35.44 -13.68 34.42
CA ASP A 29 36.69 -13.59 35.18
C ASP A 29 36.55 -12.44 36.20
N GLY A 30 36.40 -12.80 37.48
CA GLY A 30 36.02 -11.87 38.53
C GLY A 30 34.66 -11.21 38.24
N GLN A 31 34.65 -9.88 38.09
CA GLN A 31 33.45 -9.08 37.80
C GLN A 31 33.29 -8.78 36.30
N GLN A 32 34.16 -9.29 35.43
CA GLN A 32 34.08 -9.04 33.99
C GLN A 32 33.50 -10.25 33.26
N PRO A 33 32.38 -10.11 32.52
CA PRO A 33 31.85 -11.22 31.75
C PRO A 33 32.81 -11.64 30.64
N LEU A 34 33.03 -12.95 30.50
CA LEU A 34 33.91 -13.50 29.46
C LEU A 34 33.32 -13.21 28.06
N ARG A 35 34.21 -13.01 27.07
CA ARG A 35 33.89 -12.75 25.66
C ARG A 35 33.17 -11.44 25.36
N TRP A 36 33.03 -10.58 26.36
CA TRP A 36 32.56 -9.21 26.19
C TRP A 36 33.70 -8.25 26.50
N SER A 37 33.81 -7.20 25.70
CA SER A 37 34.66 -6.04 26.03
C SER A 37 33.94 -5.15 27.04
N GLY A 38 34.65 -4.23 27.68
CA GLY A 38 34.01 -3.25 28.55
C GLY A 38 35.01 -2.65 29.52
N ALA A 39 34.86 -1.36 29.84
CA ALA A 39 35.67 -0.72 30.87
C ALA A 39 35.17 -1.17 32.24
N ALA A 40 36.03 -1.82 33.04
CA ALA A 40 35.65 -2.37 34.34
C ALA A 40 35.12 -1.34 35.36
N ALA A 41 35.40 -0.06 35.14
CA ALA A 41 34.87 1.04 35.95
C ALA A 41 33.39 1.34 35.69
N VAL A 42 32.85 0.90 34.55
CA VAL A 42 31.49 1.21 34.08
C VAL A 42 30.66 -0.06 33.94
N TYR A 43 31.27 -1.15 33.46
CA TYR A 43 30.62 -2.41 33.18
C TYR A 43 31.10 -3.51 34.11
N SER A 44 30.17 -4.26 34.68
CA SER A 44 30.45 -5.40 35.55
C SER A 44 29.34 -6.44 35.49
N ARG A 45 29.63 -7.67 35.88
CA ARG A 45 28.63 -8.71 36.12
C ARG A 45 27.84 -8.42 37.40
N ASP A 46 26.54 -8.68 37.40
CA ASP A 46 25.68 -8.55 38.57
C ASP A 46 24.89 -9.85 38.78
N THR A 47 24.98 -10.45 39.96
CA THR A 47 24.27 -11.69 40.30
C THR A 47 22.97 -11.45 41.06
N THR A 48 22.64 -10.19 41.35
CA THR A 48 21.46 -9.79 42.14
C THR A 48 20.31 -9.35 41.25
N ALA A 49 20.57 -8.48 40.28
CA ALA A 49 19.60 -8.06 39.28
C ALA A 49 19.84 -8.87 38.00
N LYS A 50 18.98 -9.83 37.71
CA LYS A 50 19.02 -10.69 36.53
C LYS A 50 17.62 -10.97 36.02
N HIS A 51 17.50 -11.29 34.74
CA HIS A 51 16.24 -11.68 34.12
C HIS A 51 16.13 -13.20 34.12
N ALA A 52 17.15 -13.89 33.62
CA ALA A 52 17.26 -15.34 33.62
C ALA A 52 18.59 -15.78 34.25
N GLY A 53 18.80 -17.10 34.38
CA GLY A 53 20.06 -17.65 34.84
C GLY A 53 20.53 -17.16 36.22
N ALA A 54 21.83 -16.94 36.37
CA ALA A 54 22.47 -16.54 37.62
C ALA A 54 23.06 -15.12 37.59
N ALA A 55 23.19 -14.48 36.42
CA ALA A 55 23.81 -13.16 36.30
C ALA A 55 23.22 -12.28 35.19
N SER A 56 23.65 -11.02 35.14
CA SER A 56 23.43 -10.09 34.03
C SER A 56 24.63 -9.15 33.88
N LEU A 57 24.67 -8.37 32.80
CA LEU A 57 25.60 -7.26 32.65
C LEU A 57 25.01 -6.00 33.26
N LYS A 58 25.77 -5.32 34.11
CA LYS A 58 25.44 -4.02 34.69
C LYS A 58 26.30 -2.91 34.10
N PHE A 59 25.66 -1.78 33.83
CA PHE A 59 26.27 -0.48 33.52
C PHE A 59 26.00 0.48 34.67
N VAL A 60 27.02 1.19 35.13
CA VAL A 60 26.88 2.33 36.04
C VAL A 60 27.76 3.46 35.52
N ASN A 61 27.15 4.59 35.14
CA ASN A 61 27.91 5.78 34.77
C ASN A 61 27.27 7.06 35.32
N PRO A 62 27.94 7.77 36.25
CA PRO A 62 27.47 9.05 36.76
C PRO A 62 27.98 10.26 35.95
N ASP A 63 28.93 10.08 35.02
CA ASP A 63 29.54 11.18 34.25
C ASP A 63 29.09 11.16 32.79
N PRO A 64 28.31 12.16 32.31
CA PRO A 64 27.86 12.20 30.93
C PRO A 64 29.01 12.36 29.92
N LYS A 65 30.21 12.76 30.36
CA LYS A 65 31.41 12.85 29.49
C LYS A 65 32.14 11.52 29.34
N ASN A 66 31.93 10.58 30.26
CA ASN A 66 32.51 9.25 30.18
C ASN A 66 31.69 8.41 29.20
N TYR A 67 32.28 8.07 28.05
CA TYR A 67 31.61 7.29 27.01
C TYR A 67 32.43 6.05 26.68
N THR A 68 31.98 4.91 27.19
CA THR A 68 32.57 3.58 26.96
C THR A 68 31.47 2.60 26.56
N LEU A 69 31.83 1.54 25.87
CA LEU A 69 30.90 0.55 25.33
C LEU A 69 31.30 -0.85 25.78
N CYS A 70 30.30 -1.72 25.92
CA CYS A 70 30.46 -3.15 26.16
C CYS A 70 29.99 -3.92 24.93
N SER A 71 30.93 -4.49 24.19
CA SER A 71 30.66 -5.06 22.86
C SER A 71 31.27 -6.44 22.68
N GLN A 72 30.70 -7.21 21.76
CA GLN A 72 31.24 -8.47 21.24
C GLN A 72 31.27 -8.41 19.71
N GLN A 73 32.38 -8.85 19.09
CA GLN A 73 32.45 -8.97 17.63
C GLN A 73 31.63 -10.17 17.17
N LEU A 74 30.86 -9.99 16.08
CA LEU A 74 30.00 -11.01 15.53
C LEU A 74 30.32 -11.29 14.05
N PRO A 75 30.21 -12.54 13.58
CA PRO A 75 30.47 -12.92 12.19
C PRO A 75 29.28 -12.62 11.28
N LEU A 76 28.86 -11.34 11.23
CA LEU A 76 27.70 -10.92 10.43
C LEU A 76 28.10 -10.76 8.96
N ALA A 77 27.37 -11.43 8.07
CA ALA A 77 27.65 -11.49 6.65
C ALA A 77 27.15 -10.22 5.91
N PRO A 78 27.97 -9.60 5.05
CA PRO A 78 27.55 -8.49 4.21
C PRO A 78 26.31 -8.82 3.37
N GLY A 79 25.39 -7.87 3.27
CA GLY A 79 24.14 -7.97 2.52
C GLY A 79 22.99 -8.69 3.24
N ARG A 80 23.22 -9.30 4.40
CA ARG A 80 22.19 -10.01 5.18
C ARG A 80 21.57 -9.12 6.27
N CYS A 81 20.40 -9.51 6.75
CA CYS A 81 19.71 -8.89 7.89
C CYS A 81 19.81 -9.78 9.13
N TYR A 82 19.69 -9.17 10.31
CA TYR A 82 19.77 -9.85 11.60
C TYR A 82 18.70 -9.35 12.55
N GLU A 83 18.07 -10.26 13.28
CA GLU A 83 17.25 -9.90 14.43
C GLU A 83 18.17 -9.72 15.63
N VAL A 84 17.97 -8.64 16.38
CA VAL A 84 18.69 -8.36 17.63
C VAL A 84 17.68 -8.15 18.74
N SER A 85 17.88 -8.82 19.87
CA SER A 85 17.09 -8.59 21.08
C SER A 85 17.92 -8.69 22.36
N ALA A 86 17.44 -8.05 23.44
CA ALA A 86 17.98 -8.18 24.78
C ALA A 86 16.91 -7.81 25.81
N TRP A 87 16.96 -8.41 27.00
CA TRP A 87 16.21 -7.90 28.15
C TRP A 87 16.99 -6.76 28.77
N VAL A 88 16.31 -5.62 28.98
CA VAL A 88 16.91 -4.40 29.51
C VAL A 88 16.14 -3.92 30.73
N ARG A 89 16.84 -3.67 31.82
CA ARG A 89 16.33 -3.00 33.03
C ARG A 89 17.06 -1.68 33.21
N THR A 90 16.37 -0.66 33.71
CA THR A 90 16.98 0.66 33.93
C THR A 90 16.66 1.21 35.31
N ASP A 91 17.58 1.97 35.87
CA ASP A 91 17.37 2.76 37.08
C ASP A 91 18.03 4.14 36.94
N GLY A 92 17.20 5.17 36.86
CA GLY A 92 17.63 6.56 36.74
C GLY A 92 18.35 6.91 35.43
N ILE A 93 18.07 6.21 34.32
CA ILE A 93 18.68 6.56 33.02
C ILE A 93 18.15 7.91 32.52
N THR A 94 19.03 8.90 32.40
CA THR A 94 18.69 10.30 32.08
C THR A 94 19.60 10.88 30.99
N GLY A 95 19.08 11.86 30.24
CA GLY A 95 19.75 12.54 29.12
C GLY A 95 18.83 12.72 27.91
N ASP A 96 19.35 13.38 26.86
CA ASP A 96 18.54 13.88 25.74
C ASP A 96 18.16 12.79 24.71
N ASP A 97 18.87 11.67 24.65
CA ASP A 97 18.71 10.62 23.63
C ASP A 97 17.98 9.37 24.17
N SER A 98 17.72 8.33 23.38
CA SER A 98 16.77 7.23 23.64
C SER A 98 16.96 6.35 24.89
N GLY A 99 18.06 6.46 25.63
CA GLY A 99 18.32 5.63 26.82
C GLY A 99 19.16 4.38 26.56
N ALA A 100 19.00 3.38 27.42
CA ALA A 100 19.70 2.09 27.33
C ALA A 100 19.07 1.20 26.26
N THR A 101 19.89 0.59 25.39
CA THR A 101 19.47 -0.27 24.28
C THR A 101 20.52 -1.35 23.98
N VAL A 102 20.29 -2.20 22.99
CA VAL A 102 21.28 -3.11 22.39
C VAL A 102 21.44 -2.72 20.92
N CYS A 103 22.65 -2.60 20.39
CA CYS A 103 22.82 -2.21 18.97
C CYS A 103 23.77 -3.14 18.20
N LEU A 104 23.61 -3.12 16.88
CA LEU A 104 24.56 -3.70 15.94
C LEU A 104 25.33 -2.58 15.24
N GLU A 105 26.64 -2.73 15.06
CA GLU A 105 27.48 -1.75 14.38
C GLU A 105 28.37 -2.40 13.32
N TRP A 106 28.62 -1.67 12.23
CA TRP A 106 29.41 -2.13 11.09
C TRP A 106 30.57 -1.19 10.80
N TYR A 107 31.72 -1.78 10.52
CA TYR A 107 32.95 -1.06 10.21
C TYR A 107 33.62 -1.68 8.97
N ALA A 108 34.21 -0.83 8.13
CA ALA A 108 35.05 -1.24 7.02
C ALA A 108 36.40 -1.80 7.52
N ALA A 109 37.17 -2.43 6.61
CA ALA A 109 38.46 -3.02 6.93
C ALA A 109 39.50 -2.00 7.43
N ASP A 110 39.39 -0.74 7.02
CA ASP A 110 40.24 0.37 7.47
C ASP A 110 39.79 0.97 8.82
N GLY A 111 38.75 0.40 9.44
CA GLY A 111 38.17 0.87 10.70
C GLY A 111 37.13 1.99 10.54
N LYS A 112 36.81 2.43 9.32
CA LYS A 112 35.77 3.45 9.08
C LYS A 112 34.40 2.92 9.51
N TYR A 113 33.68 3.72 10.29
CA TYR A 113 32.29 3.43 10.66
C TYR A 113 31.37 3.51 9.44
N LEU A 114 30.55 2.47 9.24
CA LEU A 114 29.63 2.34 8.11
C LEU A 114 28.16 2.49 8.52
N GLY A 115 27.88 2.62 9.81
CA GLY A 115 26.52 2.70 10.36
C GLY A 115 26.26 1.61 11.40
N GLY A 116 24.99 1.54 11.82
CA GLY A 116 24.53 0.57 12.80
C GLY A 116 23.02 0.52 12.86
N HIS A 117 22.50 -0.44 13.62
CA HIS A 117 21.09 -0.61 13.91
C HIS A 117 20.85 -0.45 15.40
N TYR A 118 19.94 0.46 15.76
CA TYR A 118 19.70 0.88 17.15
C TYR A 118 18.19 0.82 17.44
N PRO A 119 17.68 -0.28 18.03
CA PRO A 119 16.33 -0.34 18.57
C PRO A 119 16.09 0.82 19.55
N PRO A 120 14.86 1.36 19.64
CA PRO A 120 14.50 2.36 20.63
C PRO A 120 14.87 1.91 22.05
N GLY A 121 15.54 2.79 22.79
CA GLY A 121 16.02 2.49 24.14
C GLY A 121 14.99 2.77 25.23
N VAL A 122 15.41 2.53 26.48
CA VAL A 122 14.61 2.75 27.68
C VAL A 122 15.24 3.83 28.57
N LYS A 123 14.41 4.78 29.03
CA LYS A 123 14.77 5.85 29.97
C LYS A 123 14.15 5.64 31.34
N GLY A 124 14.66 6.38 32.32
CA GLY A 124 14.12 6.45 33.67
C GLY A 124 14.42 5.20 34.46
N THR A 125 13.46 4.79 35.28
CA THR A 125 13.50 3.54 36.05
C THR A 125 12.39 2.64 35.53
N THR A 126 12.77 1.48 35.01
CA THR A 126 11.86 0.46 34.53
C THR A 126 12.35 -0.90 34.97
N ASP A 127 11.41 -1.82 35.22
CA ASP A 127 11.77 -3.24 35.31
C ASP A 127 12.17 -3.79 33.93
N TRP A 128 12.54 -5.07 33.88
CA TRP A 128 12.95 -5.78 32.67
C TRP A 128 11.95 -5.60 31.52
N LYS A 129 12.44 -5.11 30.39
CA LYS A 129 11.72 -4.99 29.14
C LYS A 129 12.54 -5.64 28.03
N ARG A 130 11.90 -6.49 27.23
CA ARG A 130 12.54 -7.03 26.04
C ARG A 130 12.56 -5.94 24.96
N LEU A 131 13.76 -5.63 24.47
CA LEU A 131 13.97 -4.84 23.27
C LEU A 131 14.25 -5.80 22.13
N GLU A 132 13.58 -5.63 20.99
CA GLU A 132 13.76 -6.46 19.81
C GLU A 132 13.58 -5.63 18.54
N SER A 133 14.34 -5.96 17.48
CA SER A 133 14.15 -5.39 16.15
C SER A 133 14.95 -6.15 15.09
N VAL A 134 14.58 -5.95 13.84
CA VAL A 134 15.33 -6.45 12.67
C VAL A 134 16.21 -5.34 12.11
N SER A 135 17.47 -5.67 11.83
CA SER A 135 18.43 -4.73 11.25
C SER A 135 18.16 -4.48 9.77
N GLY A 136 18.59 -3.31 9.28
CA GLY A 136 18.84 -3.16 7.85
C GLY A 136 19.94 -4.11 7.35
N ARG A 137 20.11 -4.18 6.02
CA ARG A 137 21.15 -5.01 5.40
C ARG A 137 22.55 -4.54 5.81
N VAL A 138 23.38 -5.47 6.26
CA VAL A 138 24.80 -5.19 6.55
C VAL A 138 25.47 -4.63 5.29
N PRO A 139 26.19 -3.50 5.35
CA PRO A 139 26.84 -2.91 4.18
C PRO A 139 27.75 -3.89 3.45
N LYS A 140 27.75 -3.86 2.11
CA LYS A 140 28.52 -4.81 1.27
C LYS A 140 30.03 -4.79 1.55
N ASN A 141 30.56 -3.67 2.02
CA ASN A 141 31.98 -3.48 2.35
C ASN A 141 32.27 -3.57 3.87
N ALA A 142 31.32 -4.04 4.68
CA ALA A 142 31.55 -4.29 6.10
C ALA A 142 32.55 -5.46 6.28
N ALA A 143 33.55 -5.23 7.13
CA ALA A 143 34.58 -6.23 7.46
C ALA A 143 34.57 -6.59 8.95
N ARG A 144 34.06 -5.70 9.81
CA ARG A 144 33.92 -5.95 11.25
C ARG A 144 32.51 -5.53 11.70
N CYS A 145 31.82 -6.45 12.35
CA CYS A 145 30.50 -6.23 12.90
C CYS A 145 30.51 -6.55 14.39
N SER A 146 29.69 -5.86 15.17
CA SER A 146 29.60 -6.10 16.62
C SER A 146 28.20 -5.86 17.16
N VAL A 147 27.86 -6.60 18.22
CA VAL A 147 26.74 -6.28 19.11
C VAL A 147 27.26 -5.50 20.32
N THR A 148 26.49 -4.54 20.82
CA THR A 148 26.86 -3.69 21.95
C THR A 148 25.70 -3.48 22.91
N CYS A 149 25.94 -3.69 24.20
CA CYS A 149 25.08 -3.22 25.29
C CYS A 149 25.32 -1.72 25.49
N TYR A 150 24.35 -0.93 25.03
CA TYR A 150 24.59 0.44 24.60
C TYR A 150 23.80 1.45 25.43
N VAL A 151 24.50 2.44 25.99
CA VAL A 151 23.90 3.66 26.53
C VAL A 151 24.40 4.83 25.70
N ARG A 152 23.49 5.70 25.24
CA ARG A 152 23.84 6.82 24.36
C ARG A 152 24.82 7.78 25.05
N ARG A 153 25.71 8.37 24.25
CA ARG A 153 26.66 9.39 24.71
C ARG A 153 25.91 10.53 25.41
N GLY A 154 26.44 10.99 26.53
CA GLY A 154 25.81 12.06 27.32
C GLY A 154 24.75 11.58 28.30
N MET A 155 24.45 10.27 28.35
CA MET A 155 23.48 9.72 29.30
C MET A 155 24.15 9.07 30.50
N THR A 156 23.47 9.14 31.64
CA THR A 156 23.93 8.65 32.94
C THR A 156 22.86 7.82 33.62
N GLY A 157 23.27 7.00 34.59
CA GLY A 157 22.39 6.15 35.40
C GLY A 157 22.89 4.72 35.48
N THR A 158 21.99 3.81 35.85
CA THR A 158 22.26 2.38 35.91
C THR A 158 21.37 1.62 34.93
N ALA A 159 21.94 0.66 34.23
CA ALA A 159 21.19 -0.23 33.35
C ALA A 159 21.73 -1.65 33.45
N TRP A 160 20.88 -2.63 33.15
CA TRP A 160 21.25 -4.03 33.07
C TRP A 160 20.79 -4.63 31.75
N TRP A 161 21.58 -5.55 31.22
CA TRP A 161 21.26 -6.37 30.04
C TRP A 161 21.37 -7.84 30.38
N ASP A 162 20.46 -8.62 29.86
CA ASP A 162 20.45 -10.07 29.98
C ASP A 162 19.87 -10.71 28.71
N ASP A 163 20.16 -11.99 28.50
CA ASP A 163 19.71 -12.80 27.37
C ASP A 163 19.85 -12.09 26.00
N VAL A 164 21.07 -11.64 25.66
CA VAL A 164 21.32 -10.97 24.37
C VAL A 164 21.27 -11.96 23.22
N VAL A 165 20.41 -11.72 22.25
CA VAL A 165 20.22 -12.59 21.09
C VAL A 165 20.51 -11.82 19.80
N VAL A 166 21.34 -12.40 18.94
CA VAL A 166 21.50 -11.98 17.54
C VAL A 166 21.39 -13.20 16.65
N THR A 167 20.38 -13.23 15.79
CA THR A 167 20.14 -14.35 14.86
C THR A 167 19.99 -13.83 13.43
N ARG A 168 20.32 -14.66 12.44
CA ARG A 168 20.12 -14.30 11.03
C ARG A 168 18.63 -14.17 10.75
N HIS A 169 18.22 -13.00 10.25
CA HIS A 169 16.87 -12.77 9.77
C HIS A 169 16.80 -13.09 8.27
N ARG A 170 15.70 -13.72 7.83
CA ARG A 170 15.42 -13.96 6.42
C ARG A 170 14.06 -13.37 6.11
N GLU A 171 14.01 -12.48 5.12
CA GLU A 171 12.74 -11.99 4.59
C GLU A 171 11.99 -13.13 3.89
N ASP A 172 10.66 -13.05 3.85
CA ASP A 172 9.86 -14.05 3.16
C ASP A 172 10.22 -14.06 1.65
N PRO A 173 10.68 -15.19 1.09
CA PRO A 173 11.22 -15.24 -0.26
C PRO A 173 10.14 -15.28 -1.34
N LEU A 174 8.86 -15.36 -0.97
CA LEU A 174 7.76 -15.51 -1.91
C LEU A 174 6.72 -14.41 -1.71
N SER A 175 6.49 -13.64 -2.77
CA SER A 175 5.31 -12.77 -2.90
C SER A 175 4.40 -13.32 -3.99
N THR A 176 3.09 -13.22 -3.81
CA THR A 176 2.12 -13.70 -4.81
C THR A 176 0.93 -12.76 -4.93
N VAL A 177 0.46 -12.51 -6.14
CA VAL A 177 -0.76 -11.72 -6.41
C VAL A 177 -1.68 -12.48 -7.37
N LEU A 178 -2.94 -12.68 -6.95
CA LEU A 178 -4.00 -13.20 -7.81
C LEU A 178 -4.40 -12.13 -8.84
N LEU A 179 -3.92 -12.31 -10.08
CA LEU A 179 -4.18 -11.42 -11.21
C LEU A 179 -5.59 -11.61 -11.77
N ARG A 180 -6.01 -12.87 -11.92
CA ARG A 180 -7.34 -13.24 -12.40
C ARG A 180 -7.85 -14.48 -11.64
N PRO A 181 -9.14 -14.59 -11.28
CA PRO A 181 -10.13 -13.51 -11.34
C PRO A 181 -9.74 -12.35 -10.42
N ASN A 182 -9.80 -11.14 -10.96
CA ASN A 182 -9.38 -9.91 -10.29
C ASN A 182 -10.38 -9.44 -9.22
N TYR A 183 -11.64 -9.86 -9.32
CA TYR A 183 -12.69 -9.54 -8.36
C TYR A 183 -13.04 -10.77 -7.51
N ARG A 184 -12.68 -10.72 -6.22
CA ARG A 184 -13.01 -11.71 -5.17
C ARG A 184 -12.62 -13.17 -5.48
N GLY A 185 -11.69 -13.37 -6.41
CA GLY A 185 -11.29 -14.69 -6.89
C GLY A 185 -12.45 -15.50 -7.48
N LEU A 186 -13.49 -14.82 -7.98
CA LEU A 186 -14.71 -15.44 -8.48
C LEU A 186 -14.58 -15.88 -9.94
N ALA A 187 -14.82 -17.16 -10.21
CA ALA A 187 -14.94 -17.73 -11.55
C ALA A 187 -16.35 -18.28 -11.81
N THR A 188 -16.83 -18.13 -13.03
CA THR A 188 -18.14 -18.60 -13.49
C THR A 188 -18.05 -19.45 -14.75
N ASP A 189 -19.17 -20.02 -15.22
CA ASP A 189 -19.21 -20.74 -16.50
C ASP A 189 -18.86 -19.83 -17.69
N ALA A 190 -19.13 -18.53 -17.57
CA ALA A 190 -18.74 -17.51 -18.55
C ALA A 190 -17.26 -17.12 -18.46
N GLY A 191 -16.58 -17.48 -17.38
CA GLY A 191 -15.15 -17.25 -17.18
C GLY A 191 -14.79 -16.58 -15.85
N PRO A 192 -13.48 -16.37 -15.62
CA PRO A 192 -12.38 -16.90 -16.45
C PRO A 192 -12.19 -18.41 -16.24
N PRO A 193 -11.66 -19.15 -17.25
CA PRO A 193 -11.51 -20.60 -17.17
C PRO A 193 -10.34 -21.05 -16.25
N SER A 194 -9.39 -20.14 -16.03
CA SER A 194 -8.21 -20.32 -15.21
C SER A 194 -8.02 -19.11 -14.29
N ALA A 195 -7.49 -19.38 -13.10
CA ALA A 195 -6.91 -18.36 -12.24
C ALA A 195 -5.46 -18.13 -12.67
N LEU A 196 -5.05 -16.86 -12.75
CA LEU A 196 -3.68 -16.46 -13.05
C LEU A 196 -3.07 -15.82 -11.80
N VAL A 197 -1.96 -16.38 -11.32
CA VAL A 197 -1.22 -15.84 -10.17
C VAL A 197 0.20 -15.51 -10.58
N ARG A 198 0.65 -14.29 -10.28
CA ARG A 198 2.06 -13.93 -10.39
C ARG A 198 2.74 -14.28 -9.07
N ALA A 199 3.77 -15.11 -9.15
CA ALA A 199 4.67 -15.41 -8.05
C ALA A 199 6.01 -14.71 -8.29
N GLU A 200 6.44 -13.90 -7.34
CA GLU A 200 7.72 -13.19 -7.32
C GLU A 200 8.59 -13.80 -6.23
N VAL A 201 9.82 -14.18 -6.59
CA VAL A 201 10.75 -14.89 -5.72
C VAL A 201 12.00 -14.05 -5.50
N ASP A 202 12.30 -13.76 -4.23
CA ASP A 202 13.55 -13.13 -3.80
C ASP A 202 14.33 -14.08 -2.87
N LEU A 203 15.49 -14.53 -3.35
CA LEU A 203 16.37 -15.44 -2.61
C LEU A 203 17.55 -14.71 -1.97
N VAL A 204 17.54 -13.39 -1.88
CA VAL A 204 18.66 -12.58 -1.36
C VAL A 204 19.11 -13.01 0.05
N ASP A 205 18.21 -13.54 0.89
CA ASP A 205 18.52 -14.04 2.23
C ASP A 205 18.70 -15.57 2.33
N TYR A 206 18.61 -16.24 1.18
CA TYR A 206 18.74 -17.69 1.02
C TYR A 206 20.03 -18.01 0.26
N ASP A 207 20.69 -19.09 0.65
CA ASP A 207 21.92 -19.54 -0.02
C ASP A 207 21.57 -20.47 -1.21
N LEU A 208 20.65 -20.00 -2.05
CA LEU A 208 20.00 -20.73 -3.15
C LEU A 208 19.94 -19.87 -4.42
N ARG A 209 19.89 -20.51 -5.59
CA ARG A 209 19.61 -19.85 -6.88
C ARG A 209 18.19 -20.19 -7.32
N LEU A 210 17.64 -19.42 -8.27
CA LEU A 210 16.31 -19.69 -8.85
C LEU A 210 16.17 -21.13 -9.38
N ALA A 211 17.22 -21.66 -10.02
CA ALA A 211 17.22 -23.03 -10.53
C ALA A 211 17.21 -24.12 -9.44
N ASP A 212 17.46 -23.76 -8.18
CA ASP A 212 17.44 -24.67 -7.03
C ASP A 212 16.06 -24.72 -6.34
N VAL A 213 15.09 -23.92 -6.80
CA VAL A 213 13.73 -23.83 -6.23
C VAL A 213 12.63 -24.05 -7.28
N GLY A 214 11.44 -24.38 -6.81
CA GLY A 214 10.22 -24.54 -7.61
C GLY A 214 8.97 -24.02 -6.90
N LEU A 215 7.88 -23.87 -7.63
CA LEU A 215 6.57 -23.44 -7.14
C LEU A 215 5.58 -24.62 -7.20
N ALA A 216 5.21 -25.13 -6.03
CA ALA A 216 4.13 -26.10 -5.90
C ALA A 216 2.82 -25.35 -5.61
N TRP A 217 1.70 -25.78 -6.20
CA TRP A 217 0.40 -25.19 -5.90
C TRP A 217 -0.69 -26.25 -5.77
N ALA A 218 -1.69 -25.94 -4.94
CA ALA A 218 -2.83 -26.83 -4.69
C ALA A 218 -4.09 -26.02 -4.43
N VAL A 219 -5.19 -26.41 -5.08
CA VAL A 219 -6.53 -25.86 -4.83
C VAL A 219 -7.32 -26.82 -3.97
N ARG A 220 -7.86 -26.33 -2.85
CA ARG A 220 -8.54 -27.14 -1.83
C ARG A 220 -9.88 -26.53 -1.48
N GLN A 221 -10.89 -27.37 -1.34
CA GLN A 221 -12.14 -26.97 -0.72
C GLN A 221 -11.98 -27.15 0.80
N ALA A 222 -12.51 -26.23 1.61
CA ALA A 222 -12.27 -26.19 3.07
C ALA A 222 -12.56 -27.51 3.80
N GLU A 223 -13.49 -28.32 3.28
CA GLU A 223 -13.93 -29.59 3.87
C GLU A 223 -13.08 -30.79 3.43
N ASN A 224 -12.17 -30.61 2.48
CA ASN A 224 -11.45 -31.71 1.81
C ASN A 224 -9.93 -31.65 2.04
N THR A 225 -9.37 -32.74 2.57
CA THR A 225 -7.93 -32.89 2.76
C THR A 225 -7.18 -33.20 1.47
N LYS A 226 -7.86 -33.72 0.43
CA LYS A 226 -7.28 -33.93 -0.90
C LYS A 226 -7.49 -32.69 -1.78
N PRO A 227 -6.46 -32.22 -2.50
CA PRO A 227 -6.61 -31.10 -3.41
C PRO A 227 -7.49 -31.50 -4.60
N ALA A 228 -8.35 -30.58 -5.04
CA ALA A 228 -9.18 -30.76 -6.23
C ALA A 228 -8.31 -30.73 -7.50
N VAL A 229 -7.34 -29.82 -7.54
CA VAL A 229 -6.29 -29.73 -8.55
C VAL A 229 -4.99 -29.31 -7.89
N GLN A 230 -3.86 -29.73 -8.46
CA GLN A 230 -2.53 -29.35 -7.98
C GLN A 230 -1.52 -29.37 -9.14
N GLY A 231 -0.43 -28.65 -8.98
CA GLY A 231 0.65 -28.62 -9.96
C GLY A 231 1.97 -28.20 -9.36
N LEU A 232 3.01 -28.27 -10.19
CA LEU A 232 4.38 -27.99 -9.79
C LEU A 232 5.20 -27.48 -10.98
N VAL A 233 5.86 -26.35 -10.77
CA VAL A 233 6.92 -25.84 -11.64
C VAL A 233 8.24 -26.03 -10.92
N ARG A 234 9.22 -26.70 -11.52
CA ARG A 234 10.57 -26.89 -10.94
C ARG A 234 11.58 -26.00 -11.63
N SER A 235 12.70 -25.77 -10.95
CA SER A 235 13.90 -25.13 -11.49
C SER A 235 13.60 -23.81 -12.20
N LEU A 236 13.16 -22.82 -11.42
CA LEU A 236 12.77 -21.51 -11.95
C LEU A 236 13.93 -20.83 -12.71
N SER A 237 13.59 -20.14 -13.80
CA SER A 237 14.55 -19.40 -14.64
C SER A 237 14.43 -17.88 -14.49
N THR A 238 13.29 -17.38 -14.02
CA THR A 238 13.01 -15.96 -13.81
C THR A 238 12.50 -15.71 -12.39
N PRO A 239 12.77 -14.53 -11.80
CA PRO A 239 12.30 -14.20 -10.45
C PRO A 239 10.78 -14.01 -10.40
N ALA A 240 10.15 -13.65 -11.52
CA ALA A 240 8.69 -13.60 -11.65
C ALA A 240 8.22 -14.76 -12.55
N THR A 241 7.24 -15.53 -12.06
CA THR A 241 6.60 -16.63 -12.79
C THR A 241 5.09 -16.48 -12.70
N GLU A 242 4.40 -16.61 -13.83
CA GLU A 242 2.93 -16.64 -13.85
C GLU A 242 2.44 -18.09 -13.85
N LEU A 243 1.58 -18.42 -12.88
CA LEU A 243 0.97 -19.72 -12.71
C LEU A 243 -0.46 -19.66 -13.23
N GLU A 244 -0.78 -20.50 -14.21
CA GLU A 244 -2.14 -20.69 -14.70
C GLU A 244 -2.77 -21.93 -14.07
N ILE A 245 -3.87 -21.72 -13.35
CA ILE A 245 -4.49 -22.73 -12.49
C ILE A 245 -5.90 -22.99 -13.00
N PRO A 246 -6.23 -24.23 -13.43
CA PRO A 246 -7.55 -24.52 -13.99
C PRO A 246 -8.62 -24.44 -12.90
N VAL A 247 -9.59 -23.53 -13.06
CA VAL A 247 -10.69 -23.34 -12.10
C VAL A 247 -12.07 -23.71 -12.68
N HIS A 248 -12.22 -23.74 -14.00
CA HIS A 248 -13.51 -24.05 -14.64
C HIS A 248 -14.05 -25.44 -14.29
N ALA A 249 -13.16 -26.42 -14.12
CA ALA A 249 -13.48 -27.82 -13.82
C ALA A 249 -13.81 -28.06 -12.34
N LEU A 250 -13.63 -27.05 -11.48
CA LEU A 250 -14.03 -27.12 -10.08
C LEU A 250 -15.55 -27.11 -9.98
N ALA A 251 -16.09 -27.89 -9.04
CA ALA A 251 -17.50 -27.80 -8.69
C ALA A 251 -17.79 -26.42 -8.05
N PRO A 252 -19.04 -25.91 -8.12
CA PRO A 252 -19.42 -24.70 -7.39
C PRO A 252 -19.08 -24.80 -5.90
N GLY A 253 -18.48 -23.74 -5.34
CA GLY A 253 -18.02 -23.72 -3.95
C GLY A 253 -16.88 -22.74 -3.70
N SER A 254 -16.43 -22.67 -2.45
CA SER A 254 -15.30 -21.84 -2.02
C SER A 254 -14.03 -22.69 -1.87
N TYR A 255 -12.91 -22.14 -2.32
CA TYR A 255 -11.62 -22.82 -2.35
C TYR A 255 -10.50 -21.93 -1.80
N SER A 256 -9.46 -22.56 -1.26
CA SER A 256 -8.16 -21.94 -1.06
C SER A 256 -7.19 -22.42 -2.15
N LEU A 257 -6.43 -21.50 -2.70
CA LEU A 257 -5.28 -21.78 -3.54
C LEU A 257 -4.02 -21.54 -2.72
N ASP A 258 -3.30 -22.61 -2.40
CA ASP A 258 -2.01 -22.56 -1.73
C ASP A 258 -0.89 -22.60 -2.77
N ILE A 259 0.07 -21.68 -2.67
CA ILE A 259 1.28 -21.62 -3.50
C ILE A 259 2.48 -21.66 -2.56
N SER A 260 3.34 -22.66 -2.74
CA SER A 260 4.50 -22.92 -1.91
C SER A 260 5.78 -22.82 -2.73
N LEU A 261 6.73 -22.02 -2.24
CA LEU A 261 8.10 -22.05 -2.73
C LEU A 261 8.80 -23.25 -2.08
N ILE A 262 9.31 -24.16 -2.89
CA ILE A 262 9.98 -25.37 -2.42
C ILE A 262 11.43 -25.42 -2.91
N GLU A 263 12.33 -25.91 -2.08
CA GLU A 263 13.68 -26.26 -2.51
C GLU A 263 13.64 -27.60 -3.27
N ASP A 264 14.19 -27.63 -4.49
CA ASP A 264 14.09 -28.79 -5.36
C ASP A 264 14.85 -30.02 -4.81
N LYS A 265 15.95 -29.83 -4.09
CA LYS A 265 16.78 -30.95 -3.57
C LYS A 265 16.19 -31.57 -2.32
N THR A 266 16.00 -30.77 -1.27
CA THR A 266 15.52 -31.23 0.05
C THR A 266 14.02 -31.43 0.10
N LYS A 267 13.27 -30.86 -0.86
CA LYS A 267 11.81 -30.73 -0.84
C LYS A 267 11.28 -29.89 0.33
N ALA A 268 12.15 -29.14 1.01
CA ALA A 268 11.75 -28.23 2.07
C ALA A 268 10.87 -27.11 1.51
N ARG A 269 9.79 -26.77 2.23
CA ARG A 269 8.95 -25.61 1.92
C ARG A 269 9.58 -24.38 2.55
N LEU A 270 9.99 -23.43 1.71
CA LEU A 270 10.66 -22.18 2.12
C LEU A 270 9.64 -21.10 2.49
N SER A 271 8.51 -21.07 1.79
CA SER A 271 7.40 -20.14 2.04
C SER A 271 6.09 -20.70 1.46
N GLN A 272 4.96 -20.17 1.94
CA GLN A 272 3.63 -20.45 1.41
C GLN A 272 2.75 -19.20 1.46
N LYS A 273 2.02 -18.96 0.37
CA LYS A 273 0.96 -17.95 0.28
C LYS A 273 -0.35 -18.62 -0.09
N SER A 274 -1.47 -18.02 0.32
CA SER A 274 -2.80 -18.57 0.09
C SER A 274 -3.72 -17.50 -0.47
N HIS A 275 -4.49 -17.85 -1.50
CA HIS A 275 -5.50 -16.98 -2.13
C HIS A 275 -6.88 -17.59 -1.98
N ARG A 276 -7.92 -16.76 -1.81
CA ARG A 276 -9.31 -17.20 -1.88
C ARG A 276 -9.73 -17.33 -3.35
N LEU A 277 -10.43 -18.42 -3.67
CA LEU A 277 -11.11 -18.64 -4.93
C LEU A 277 -12.57 -19.01 -4.66
N ALA A 278 -13.46 -18.60 -5.56
CA ALA A 278 -14.86 -18.98 -5.54
C ALA A 278 -15.29 -19.45 -6.92
N ARG A 279 -16.09 -20.51 -6.96
CA ARG A 279 -16.72 -21.03 -8.17
C ARG A 279 -18.23 -20.93 -8.03
N GLU A 280 -18.86 -20.18 -8.91
CA GLU A 280 -20.32 -20.10 -9.04
C GLU A 280 -20.69 -20.60 -10.44
N GLN A 281 -21.83 -21.26 -10.62
CA GLN A 281 -22.23 -21.72 -11.96
C GLN A 281 -22.52 -20.51 -12.88
N THR A 282 -23.43 -19.65 -12.43
CA THR A 282 -23.81 -18.39 -13.09
C THR A 282 -23.42 -17.21 -12.22
N ALA A 283 -22.95 -16.12 -12.83
CA ALA A 283 -22.69 -14.89 -12.12
C ALA A 283 -23.97 -14.38 -11.43
N LEU A 284 -23.88 -14.07 -10.12
CA LEU A 284 -24.92 -13.30 -9.45
C LEU A 284 -25.10 -11.94 -10.14
N GLU A 285 -26.35 -11.54 -10.37
CA GLU A 285 -26.69 -10.18 -10.79
C GLU A 285 -26.36 -9.21 -9.66
N ARG A 286 -25.48 -8.24 -9.94
CA ARG A 286 -24.98 -7.27 -8.94
C ARG A 286 -25.31 -5.85 -9.40
N ALA A 287 -25.78 -5.04 -8.46
CA ALA A 287 -26.02 -3.62 -8.70
C ALA A 287 -24.72 -2.90 -9.08
N THR A 288 -23.61 -3.26 -8.43
CA THR A 288 -22.27 -2.79 -8.78
C THR A 288 -21.24 -3.91 -8.70
N TYR A 289 -20.34 -3.99 -9.67
CA TYR A 289 -19.27 -5.01 -9.65
C TYR A 289 -18.05 -4.58 -10.45
N ILE A 290 -16.92 -5.25 -10.23
CA ILE A 290 -15.69 -5.00 -10.97
C ILE A 290 -15.57 -6.05 -12.07
N ASP A 291 -15.42 -5.60 -13.32
CA ASP A 291 -15.21 -6.49 -14.46
C ASP A 291 -13.74 -6.94 -14.59
N GLU A 292 -13.46 -7.83 -15.54
CA GLU A 292 -12.12 -8.36 -15.82
C GLU A 292 -11.09 -7.32 -16.29
N HIS A 293 -11.54 -6.12 -16.64
CA HIS A 293 -10.69 -4.98 -17.03
C HIS A 293 -10.50 -3.98 -15.87
N ASN A 294 -10.88 -4.37 -14.65
CA ASN A 294 -10.90 -3.55 -13.45
C ASN A 294 -11.87 -2.35 -13.52
N ARG A 295 -12.81 -2.29 -14.47
CA ARG A 295 -13.80 -1.22 -14.51
C ARG A 295 -14.90 -1.51 -13.49
N LEU A 296 -15.37 -0.47 -12.82
CA LEU A 296 -16.62 -0.57 -12.07
C LEU A 296 -17.78 -0.56 -13.06
N LEU A 297 -18.68 -1.52 -12.94
CA LEU A 297 -19.94 -1.56 -13.66
C LEU A 297 -21.06 -1.24 -12.68
N VAL A 298 -21.97 -0.35 -13.07
CA VAL A 298 -23.18 0.00 -12.30
C VAL A 298 -24.39 -0.38 -13.16
N ASN A 299 -25.17 -1.35 -12.70
CA ASN A 299 -26.29 -1.93 -13.44
C ASN A 299 -25.89 -2.41 -14.85
N GLY A 300 -24.68 -2.98 -14.98
CA GLY A 300 -24.14 -3.50 -16.25
C GLY A 300 -23.38 -2.47 -17.10
N GLU A 301 -23.47 -1.18 -16.79
CA GLU A 301 -22.82 -0.12 -17.57
C GLU A 301 -21.48 0.32 -16.96
N PRO A 302 -20.43 0.56 -17.77
CA PRO A 302 -19.17 1.10 -17.29
C PRO A 302 -19.32 2.44 -16.56
N PHE A 303 -18.73 2.52 -15.38
CA PHE A 303 -18.80 3.67 -14.49
C PHE A 303 -17.41 4.04 -14.02
N PHE A 304 -17.04 5.31 -14.21
CA PHE A 304 -15.82 5.88 -13.64
C PHE A 304 -16.21 6.64 -12.38
N PRO A 305 -15.81 6.20 -11.16
CA PRO A 305 -16.04 6.97 -9.96
C PRO A 305 -15.38 8.35 -10.09
N LEU A 306 -16.18 9.39 -10.18
CA LEU A 306 -15.73 10.77 -10.25
C LEU A 306 -16.46 11.51 -9.12
N GLY A 307 -15.78 11.65 -7.99
CA GLY A 307 -16.41 12.17 -6.78
C GLY A 307 -15.50 12.99 -5.89
N MET A 308 -15.99 13.29 -4.69
CA MET A 308 -15.27 14.05 -3.68
C MET A 308 -15.56 13.57 -2.26
N TYR A 309 -14.63 13.83 -1.35
CA TYR A 309 -14.81 13.66 0.08
C TYR A 309 -15.73 14.73 0.66
N TRP A 310 -16.64 14.30 1.54
CA TRP A 310 -17.69 15.09 2.18
C TRP A 310 -17.65 14.91 3.70
N SER A 311 -18.15 15.90 4.44
CA SER A 311 -18.32 15.75 5.89
C SER A 311 -19.67 15.12 6.24
N GLY A 312 -20.76 15.67 5.69
CA GLY A 312 -22.13 15.16 5.87
C GLY A 312 -23.04 15.62 4.73
N VAL A 313 -24.25 15.06 4.65
CA VAL A 313 -25.16 15.24 3.50
C VAL A 313 -26.32 16.18 3.85
N THR A 314 -26.52 17.24 3.05
CA THR A 314 -27.72 18.08 3.11
C THR A 314 -28.23 18.35 1.70
N GLU A 315 -29.52 18.67 1.55
CA GLU A 315 -30.09 18.94 0.23
C GLU A 315 -29.47 20.20 -0.42
N GLU A 316 -29.09 21.21 0.36
CA GLU A 316 -28.42 22.41 -0.16
C GLU A 316 -27.05 22.11 -0.76
N LEU A 317 -26.24 21.30 -0.06
CA LEU A 317 -24.94 20.87 -0.56
C LEU A 317 -25.12 20.00 -1.81
N LEU A 318 -26.10 19.09 -1.81
CA LEU A 318 -26.38 18.24 -2.97
C LEU A 318 -26.80 19.05 -4.20
N LYS A 319 -27.63 20.09 -4.04
CA LYS A 319 -27.99 20.99 -5.15
C LYS A 319 -26.75 21.66 -5.77
N THR A 320 -25.86 22.17 -4.91
CA THR A 320 -24.61 22.83 -5.34
C THR A 320 -23.69 21.86 -6.08
N TYR A 321 -23.62 20.62 -5.61
CA TYR A 321 -22.75 19.60 -6.17
C TYR A 321 -23.30 18.95 -7.44
N ALA A 322 -24.61 18.71 -7.50
CA ALA A 322 -25.28 18.16 -8.68
C ALA A 322 -25.24 19.13 -9.87
N ASP A 323 -25.03 20.43 -9.64
CA ASP A 323 -24.57 21.37 -10.67
C ASP A 323 -23.06 21.20 -10.95
N SER A 324 -22.63 19.98 -11.26
CA SER A 324 -21.28 19.67 -11.72
C SER A 324 -21.28 18.36 -12.50
N ALA A 325 -20.10 17.93 -12.97
CA ALA A 325 -19.95 16.65 -13.65
C ALA A 325 -19.60 15.48 -12.70
N PHE A 326 -19.51 15.73 -11.39
CA PHE A 326 -19.28 14.66 -10.43
C PHE A 326 -20.49 13.73 -10.34
N ASN A 327 -20.23 12.42 -10.21
CA ASN A 327 -21.25 11.38 -10.21
C ASN A 327 -21.33 10.62 -8.88
N CYS A 328 -20.37 10.80 -7.96
CA CYS A 328 -20.41 10.21 -6.63
C CYS A 328 -19.86 11.13 -5.52
N LEU A 329 -20.11 10.76 -4.26
CA LEU A 329 -19.56 11.41 -3.07
C LEU A 329 -19.20 10.38 -1.98
N MET A 330 -18.27 10.73 -1.09
CA MET A 330 -17.93 9.93 0.09
C MET A 330 -18.08 10.80 1.36
N PRO A 331 -19.21 10.71 2.09
CA PRO A 331 -19.39 11.42 3.34
C PRO A 331 -18.80 10.65 4.52
N TYR A 332 -17.85 11.26 5.22
CA TYR A 332 -17.18 10.66 6.38
C TYR A 332 -18.15 10.22 7.47
N GLY A 333 -19.20 11.01 7.75
CA GLY A 333 -20.23 10.70 8.73
C GLY A 333 -21.26 9.66 8.27
N GLY A 334 -21.09 9.08 7.07
CA GLY A 334 -22.11 8.24 6.43
C GLY A 334 -23.34 9.05 6.02
N ALA A 335 -24.47 8.36 5.87
CA ALA A 335 -25.76 8.97 5.54
C ALA A 335 -26.91 8.23 6.25
N THR A 336 -27.98 8.97 6.57
CA THR A 336 -29.28 8.42 7.01
C THR A 336 -30.09 7.89 5.81
N PRO A 337 -31.13 7.07 6.02
CA PRO A 337 -32.01 6.63 4.94
C PRO A 337 -32.59 7.78 4.10
N GLU A 338 -32.95 8.90 4.73
CA GLU A 338 -33.48 10.10 4.05
C GLU A 338 -32.40 10.77 3.19
N GLN A 339 -31.17 10.85 3.71
CA GLN A 339 -30.03 11.38 2.95
C GLN A 339 -29.67 10.48 1.77
N MET A 340 -29.73 9.14 1.93
CA MET A 340 -29.53 8.19 0.83
C MET A 340 -30.58 8.39 -0.28
N ALA A 341 -31.85 8.58 0.10
CA ALA A 341 -32.93 8.87 -0.85
C ALA A 341 -32.70 10.23 -1.55
N LEU A 342 -32.23 11.25 -0.83
CA LEU A 342 -31.85 12.53 -1.43
C LEU A 342 -30.69 12.39 -2.42
N VAL A 343 -29.63 11.67 -2.08
CA VAL A 343 -28.50 11.41 -2.99
C VAL A 343 -29.02 10.78 -4.29
N SER A 344 -29.88 9.76 -4.19
CA SER A 344 -30.52 9.13 -5.36
C SER A 344 -31.39 10.10 -6.16
N LYS A 345 -32.14 10.99 -5.50
CA LYS A 345 -33.00 12.00 -6.16
C LYS A 345 -32.19 12.94 -7.06
N TYR A 346 -30.95 13.25 -6.68
CA TYR A 346 -30.04 14.08 -7.47
C TYR A 346 -29.20 13.28 -8.48
N GLY A 347 -29.48 11.98 -8.67
CA GLY A 347 -28.77 11.13 -9.63
C GLY A 347 -27.33 10.81 -9.23
N LEU A 348 -26.96 11.04 -7.96
CA LEU A 348 -25.62 10.83 -7.44
C LEU A 348 -25.49 9.45 -6.78
N LYS A 349 -24.25 9.00 -6.66
CA LYS A 349 -23.88 7.76 -5.96
C LYS A 349 -23.10 8.05 -4.68
N ILE A 350 -23.10 7.11 -3.73
CA ILE A 350 -22.40 7.25 -2.44
C ILE A 350 -21.45 6.09 -2.19
N LEU A 351 -20.21 6.43 -1.84
CA LEU A 351 -19.27 5.53 -1.19
C LEU A 351 -19.55 5.63 0.31
N TYR A 352 -20.25 4.64 0.88
CA TYR A 352 -20.75 4.72 2.24
C TYR A 352 -19.64 4.41 3.25
N SER A 353 -19.36 5.35 4.14
CA SER A 353 -18.30 5.23 5.15
C SER A 353 -18.67 4.26 6.27
N VAL A 354 -17.85 3.22 6.41
CA VAL A 354 -17.77 2.33 7.59
C VAL A 354 -16.35 2.26 8.14
N LYS A 355 -15.47 3.14 7.70
CA LYS A 355 -14.03 3.19 8.02
C LYS A 355 -13.70 3.27 9.51
N ASP A 356 -14.64 3.77 10.32
CA ASP A 356 -14.44 3.96 11.76
C ASP A 356 -14.95 2.77 12.58
N CYS A 357 -15.48 1.70 11.97
CA CYS A 357 -16.13 0.59 12.68
C CYS A 357 -15.15 -0.34 13.43
N TYR A 358 -14.05 0.18 13.96
CA TYR A 358 -12.99 -0.56 14.64
C TYR A 358 -12.93 -0.15 16.11
N PHE A 359 -13.31 -1.05 17.02
CA PHE A 359 -13.13 -0.86 18.46
C PHE A 359 -11.68 -0.49 18.79
N GLY A 360 -11.53 0.53 19.64
CA GLY A 360 -10.24 1.09 20.04
C GLY A 360 -9.67 2.16 19.10
N SER A 361 -10.24 2.36 17.91
CA SER A 361 -9.83 3.46 17.01
C SER A 361 -10.37 4.82 17.47
N ALA A 362 -9.69 5.91 17.08
CA ALA A 362 -9.95 7.25 17.59
C ALA A 362 -11.38 7.77 17.33
N TYR A 363 -12.00 7.36 16.22
CA TYR A 363 -13.31 7.82 15.78
C TYR A 363 -14.38 6.72 15.82
N CYS A 364 -14.10 5.63 16.53
CA CYS A 364 -15.02 4.50 16.66
C CYS A 364 -16.43 4.96 17.11
N PRO A 365 -17.52 4.53 16.43
CA PRO A 365 -18.88 4.78 16.88
C PRO A 365 -19.07 4.35 18.34
N LYS A 366 -19.75 5.19 19.13
CA LYS A 366 -19.97 4.94 20.58
C LYS A 366 -20.76 3.67 20.87
N ASP A 367 -21.51 3.16 19.89
CA ASP A 367 -22.29 1.92 20.00
C ASP A 367 -21.40 0.67 19.94
N ILE A 368 -20.15 0.79 19.48
CA ILE A 368 -19.16 -0.30 19.46
C ILE A 368 -18.35 -0.21 20.76
N THR A 369 -18.69 -1.06 21.73
CA THR A 369 -18.05 -1.07 23.07
C THR A 369 -17.03 -2.18 23.25
N SER A 370 -16.93 -3.09 22.28
CA SER A 370 -15.98 -4.19 22.20
C SER A 370 -15.78 -4.62 20.74
N GLU A 371 -14.72 -5.38 20.44
CA GLU A 371 -14.51 -5.94 19.09
C GLU A 371 -15.68 -6.84 18.63
N ALA A 372 -16.40 -7.45 19.57
CA ALA A 372 -17.57 -8.29 19.26
C ALA A 372 -18.76 -7.48 18.70
N ASP A 373 -18.80 -6.17 18.93
CA ASP A 373 -19.89 -5.28 18.47
C ASP A 373 -19.70 -4.82 17.02
N GLU A 374 -18.51 -5.02 16.42
CA GLU A 374 -18.18 -4.57 15.07
C GLU A 374 -19.01 -5.27 13.99
N TYR A 375 -19.14 -6.59 14.07
CA TYR A 375 -19.95 -7.35 13.10
C TYR A 375 -21.44 -6.99 13.17
N PRO A 376 -22.10 -6.98 14.35
CA PRO A 376 -23.47 -6.49 14.46
C PRO A 376 -23.67 -5.09 13.89
N TYR A 377 -22.72 -4.17 14.13
CA TYR A 377 -22.78 -2.81 13.61
C TYR A 377 -22.72 -2.76 12.07
N LEU A 378 -21.74 -3.44 11.47
CA LEU A 378 -21.61 -3.52 10.01
C LEU A 378 -22.81 -4.22 9.37
N LYS A 379 -23.32 -5.29 9.99
CA LYS A 379 -24.54 -5.98 9.56
C LYS A 379 -25.74 -5.05 9.51
N ALA A 380 -25.94 -4.24 10.55
CA ALA A 380 -27.04 -3.27 10.58
C ALA A 380 -26.93 -2.22 9.45
N LYS A 381 -25.71 -1.74 9.16
CA LYS A 381 -25.47 -0.82 8.04
C LYS A 381 -25.74 -1.48 6.69
N ALA A 382 -25.21 -2.68 6.46
CA ALA A 382 -25.45 -3.41 5.22
C ALA A 382 -26.94 -3.68 5.01
N GLU A 383 -27.66 -4.14 6.03
CA GLU A 383 -29.10 -4.39 5.95
C GLU A 383 -29.92 -3.12 5.64
N ALA A 384 -29.49 -1.97 6.16
CA ALA A 384 -30.16 -0.69 5.91
C ALA A 384 -29.93 -0.16 4.48
N PHE A 385 -28.76 -0.38 3.88
CA PHE A 385 -28.34 0.37 2.69
C PHE A 385 -27.97 -0.45 1.45
N ARG A 386 -27.74 -1.77 1.55
CA ARG A 386 -27.31 -2.61 0.41
C ARG A 386 -28.27 -2.60 -0.80
N ASN A 387 -29.54 -2.28 -0.58
CA ASN A 387 -30.56 -2.20 -1.63
C ASN A 387 -30.81 -0.76 -2.10
N SER A 388 -30.05 0.22 -1.60
CA SER A 388 -30.24 1.62 -1.97
C SER A 388 -29.72 1.87 -3.39
N PRO A 389 -30.51 2.51 -4.27
CA PRO A 389 -30.04 2.89 -5.61
C PRO A 389 -28.90 3.92 -5.57
N ALA A 390 -28.70 4.61 -4.45
CA ALA A 390 -27.58 5.54 -4.28
C ALA A 390 -26.26 4.83 -3.97
N LEU A 391 -26.27 3.61 -3.40
CA LEU A 391 -25.03 2.96 -2.98
C LEU A 391 -24.12 2.63 -4.17
N LEU A 392 -22.84 2.96 -4.05
CA LEU A 392 -21.78 2.61 -5.01
C LEU A 392 -20.83 1.54 -4.47
N GLY A 393 -20.55 1.61 -3.17
CA GLY A 393 -19.55 0.80 -2.50
C GLY A 393 -19.36 1.22 -1.05
N TRP A 394 -18.58 0.45 -0.31
CA TRP A 394 -18.32 0.65 1.12
C TRP A 394 -16.89 1.14 1.35
N TYR A 395 -16.74 2.32 1.96
CA TYR A 395 -15.42 2.86 2.35
C TYR A 395 -15.00 2.28 3.70
N LEU A 396 -14.02 1.38 3.68
CA LEU A 396 -13.72 0.44 4.78
C LEU A 396 -12.51 0.82 5.62
N ASN A 397 -11.54 1.52 5.04
CA ASN A 397 -10.33 1.92 5.73
C ASN A 397 -9.82 3.26 5.22
N ASP A 398 -9.39 4.07 6.18
CA ASP A 398 -8.79 5.39 6.02
C ASP A 398 -7.47 5.31 6.77
N GLU A 399 -6.49 4.68 6.10
CA GLU A 399 -5.09 4.74 6.45
C GLU A 399 -4.68 4.06 7.78
N LEU A 400 -5.51 3.13 8.29
CA LEU A 400 -5.15 2.32 9.45
C LEU A 400 -3.88 1.49 9.17
N SER A 401 -3.02 1.38 10.18
CA SER A 401 -1.74 0.69 10.10
C SER A 401 -1.90 -0.82 9.85
N LEU A 402 -0.78 -1.47 9.53
CA LEU A 402 -0.71 -2.92 9.32
C LEU A 402 -1.17 -3.73 10.54
N ASP A 403 -1.19 -3.13 11.75
CA ASP A 403 -1.70 -3.77 12.97
C ASP A 403 -3.19 -4.14 12.85
N TYR A 404 -3.94 -3.45 11.99
CA TYR A 404 -5.35 -3.72 11.74
C TYR A 404 -5.58 -4.75 10.62
N LEU A 405 -4.55 -5.24 9.92
CA LEU A 405 -4.70 -6.14 8.76
C LEU A 405 -5.65 -7.32 9.00
N PRO A 406 -5.57 -8.08 10.12
CA PRO A 406 -6.51 -9.17 10.37
C PRO A 406 -7.96 -8.70 10.43
N ARG A 407 -8.22 -7.57 11.08
CA ARG A 407 -9.56 -6.99 11.24
C ARG A 407 -10.07 -6.38 9.92
N LEU A 408 -9.21 -5.69 9.18
CA LEU A 408 -9.51 -5.17 7.83
C LEU A 408 -9.94 -6.30 6.89
N LYS A 409 -9.17 -7.40 6.84
CA LYS A 409 -9.50 -8.59 6.06
C LYS A 409 -10.84 -9.20 6.49
N THR A 410 -11.08 -9.30 7.80
CA THR A 410 -12.34 -9.82 8.33
C THR A 410 -13.54 -8.93 7.98
N HIS A 411 -13.41 -7.60 8.09
CA HIS A 411 -14.49 -6.66 7.76
C HIS A 411 -14.84 -6.69 6.27
N GLN A 412 -13.85 -6.77 5.39
CA GLN A 412 -14.07 -6.90 3.95
C GLN A 412 -14.87 -8.16 3.65
N GLN A 413 -14.50 -9.29 4.25
CA GLN A 413 -15.19 -10.57 4.09
C GLN A 413 -16.62 -10.54 4.63
N TRP A 414 -16.85 -9.85 5.75
CA TRP A 414 -18.19 -9.66 6.29
C TRP A 414 -19.06 -8.87 5.31
N LEU A 415 -18.56 -7.76 4.76
CA LEU A 415 -19.31 -6.96 3.79
C LEU A 415 -19.54 -7.70 2.47
N GLU A 416 -18.55 -8.42 1.96
CA GLU A 416 -18.71 -9.30 0.80
C GLU A 416 -19.88 -10.28 0.99
N LYS A 417 -20.04 -10.84 2.19
CA LYS A 417 -21.12 -11.78 2.52
C LYS A 417 -22.47 -11.08 2.77
N LEU A 418 -22.46 -9.92 3.44
CA LEU A 418 -23.67 -9.18 3.82
C LEU A 418 -24.27 -8.43 2.62
N ASP A 419 -23.42 -7.96 1.72
CA ASP A 419 -23.73 -7.22 0.50
C ASP A 419 -22.81 -7.68 -0.65
N PRO A 420 -23.14 -8.81 -1.31
CA PRO A 420 -22.37 -9.28 -2.46
C PRO A 420 -22.52 -8.38 -3.70
N GLY A 421 -23.43 -7.40 -3.66
CA GLY A 421 -23.79 -6.52 -4.77
C GLY A 421 -22.98 -5.23 -4.86
N HIS A 422 -22.08 -4.96 -3.90
CA HIS A 422 -21.24 -3.76 -3.90
C HIS A 422 -19.79 -4.04 -3.50
N PRO A 423 -18.81 -3.35 -4.12
CA PRO A 423 -17.40 -3.45 -3.76
C PRO A 423 -17.08 -2.68 -2.48
N THR A 424 -15.95 -3.03 -1.88
CA THR A 424 -15.29 -2.29 -0.81
C THR A 424 -14.13 -1.45 -1.36
N TRP A 425 -13.95 -0.25 -0.81
CA TRP A 425 -12.89 0.67 -1.17
C TRP A 425 -12.12 1.11 0.07
N VAL A 426 -10.81 1.26 -0.06
CA VAL A 426 -9.94 1.77 1.00
C VAL A 426 -8.96 2.79 0.45
N VAL A 427 -8.41 3.64 1.32
CA VAL A 427 -7.37 4.62 0.97
C VAL A 427 -6.21 4.57 1.97
N LEU A 428 -4.99 4.79 1.47
CA LEU A 428 -3.74 4.75 2.23
C LEU A 428 -2.78 5.88 1.80
N TYR A 429 -2.19 6.62 2.74
CA TYR A 429 -0.96 7.38 2.48
C TYR A 429 0.31 6.52 2.48
N GLN A 430 0.25 5.31 3.04
CA GLN A 430 1.40 4.38 3.10
C GLN A 430 1.61 3.67 1.75
N VAL A 431 1.86 4.43 0.68
CA VAL A 431 1.94 3.93 -0.70
C VAL A 431 2.93 2.75 -0.87
N GLY A 432 4.04 2.75 -0.13
CA GLY A 432 5.02 1.66 -0.14
C GLY A 432 4.55 0.35 0.51
N GLN A 433 3.40 0.34 1.18
CA GLN A 433 2.83 -0.81 1.88
C GLN A 433 1.58 -1.36 1.19
N VAL A 434 1.12 -0.77 0.09
CA VAL A 434 -0.15 -1.15 -0.58
C VAL A 434 -0.23 -2.66 -0.87
N ARG A 435 0.89 -3.30 -1.23
CA ARG A 435 0.97 -4.75 -1.50
C ARG A 435 0.50 -5.59 -0.31
N ASP A 436 0.78 -5.15 0.92
CA ASP A 436 0.42 -5.88 2.14
C ASP A 436 -1.09 -5.83 2.44
N TYR A 437 -1.81 -4.87 1.87
CA TYR A 437 -3.25 -4.67 2.06
C TYR A 437 -4.11 -5.32 0.97
N VAL A 438 -3.55 -5.93 -0.08
CA VAL A 438 -4.29 -6.40 -1.28
C VAL A 438 -5.46 -7.35 -0.95
N GLU A 439 -5.42 -8.04 0.19
CA GLU A 439 -6.50 -8.94 0.64
C GLU A 439 -7.61 -8.25 1.44
N THR A 440 -7.56 -6.93 1.65
CA THR A 440 -8.49 -6.19 2.52
C THR A 440 -9.46 -5.27 1.77
N PHE A 441 -9.47 -5.30 0.44
CA PHE A 441 -10.30 -4.42 -0.38
C PHE A 441 -10.63 -5.01 -1.75
N ASP A 442 -11.68 -4.47 -2.39
CA ASP A 442 -11.98 -4.73 -3.79
C ASP A 442 -11.36 -3.66 -4.72
N ALA A 443 -11.29 -2.40 -4.26
CA ALA A 443 -10.63 -1.27 -4.92
C ALA A 443 -9.77 -0.48 -3.91
N ILE A 444 -8.74 0.22 -4.39
CA ILE A 444 -7.80 1.00 -3.58
C ILE A 444 -7.63 2.41 -4.13
N GLY A 445 -7.44 3.39 -3.26
CA GLY A 445 -6.86 4.68 -3.61
C GLY A 445 -5.62 4.98 -2.78
N THR A 446 -4.77 5.86 -3.26
CA THR A 446 -3.80 6.57 -2.42
C THR A 446 -4.00 8.07 -2.60
N ASP A 447 -3.44 8.86 -1.68
CA ASP A 447 -3.83 10.26 -1.52
C ASP A 447 -2.65 11.24 -1.62
N PRO A 448 -2.10 11.42 -2.84
CA PRO A 448 -0.97 12.31 -3.07
C PRO A 448 -1.43 13.77 -2.93
N TYR A 449 -1.03 14.41 -1.84
CA TYR A 449 -1.33 15.83 -1.56
C TYR A 449 -0.08 16.73 -1.59
N PRO A 450 0.54 16.94 -2.77
CA PRO A 450 1.85 17.59 -2.85
C PRO A 450 1.82 19.12 -2.70
N ILE A 451 0.73 19.80 -3.06
CA ILE A 451 0.77 21.26 -3.23
C ILE A 451 0.52 21.99 -1.90
N PRO A 452 1.29 23.04 -1.55
CA PRO A 452 2.42 23.61 -2.31
C PRO A 452 3.80 23.10 -1.89
N GLY A 453 3.88 22.21 -0.90
CA GLY A 453 5.15 21.79 -0.28
C GLY A 453 5.98 20.81 -1.11
N SER A 454 5.48 20.32 -2.24
CA SER A 454 6.11 19.30 -3.06
C SER A 454 5.65 19.38 -4.52
N PRO A 455 6.39 18.78 -5.47
CA PRO A 455 6.03 18.76 -6.89
C PRO A 455 4.72 18.02 -7.20
N ALA A 456 3.95 18.53 -8.17
CA ALA A 456 2.70 17.91 -8.63
C ALA A 456 2.88 16.47 -9.15
N ARG A 457 4.06 16.14 -9.69
CA ARG A 457 4.42 14.79 -10.18
C ARG A 457 4.22 13.65 -9.18
N ARG A 458 4.13 13.96 -7.88
CA ARG A 458 3.79 12.97 -6.85
C ARG A 458 2.48 12.25 -7.16
N ALA A 459 1.53 12.92 -7.83
CA ALA A 459 0.28 12.31 -8.26
C ALA A 459 0.51 11.10 -9.18
N ALA A 460 1.36 11.25 -10.21
CA ALA A 460 1.77 10.15 -11.07
C ALA A 460 2.59 9.09 -10.31
N GLU A 461 3.58 9.52 -9.52
CA GLU A 461 4.48 8.61 -8.78
C GLU A 461 3.71 7.66 -7.86
N TRP A 462 2.76 8.19 -7.08
CA TRP A 462 1.96 7.39 -6.15
C TRP A 462 0.95 6.52 -6.88
N THR A 463 0.35 7.00 -7.98
CA THR A 463 -0.57 6.19 -8.78
C THR A 463 0.15 4.99 -9.38
N ARG A 464 1.32 5.20 -9.98
CA ARG A 464 2.14 4.12 -10.56
C ARG A 464 2.50 3.08 -9.51
N GLN A 465 3.01 3.51 -8.35
CA GLN A 465 3.34 2.61 -7.25
C GLN A 465 2.11 1.81 -6.78
N THR A 466 0.93 2.45 -6.72
CA THR A 466 -0.33 1.78 -6.34
C THR A 466 -0.71 0.71 -7.37
N VAL A 467 -0.67 1.03 -8.67
CA VAL A 467 -0.96 0.09 -9.77
C VAL A 467 0.02 -1.08 -9.78
N GLU A 468 1.32 -0.81 -9.60
CA GLU A 468 2.36 -1.85 -9.48
C GLU A 468 2.15 -2.74 -8.25
N ALA A 469 1.81 -2.16 -7.10
CA ALA A 469 1.54 -2.86 -5.85
C ALA A 469 0.28 -3.75 -5.90
N VAL A 470 -0.68 -3.47 -6.78
CA VAL A 470 -1.80 -4.40 -7.08
C VAL A 470 -1.55 -5.23 -8.35
N ALA A 471 -0.36 -5.14 -8.95
CA ALA A 471 0.04 -5.82 -10.19
C ALA A 471 -0.93 -5.57 -11.36
N GLY A 472 -1.55 -4.39 -11.41
CA GLY A 472 -2.58 -4.05 -12.40
C GLY A 472 -3.87 -4.88 -12.29
N SER A 473 -4.08 -5.58 -11.17
CA SER A 473 -5.18 -6.53 -11.00
C SER A 473 -6.30 -6.04 -10.10
N ARG A 474 -6.30 -4.78 -9.66
CA ARG A 474 -7.40 -4.17 -8.90
C ARG A 474 -7.68 -2.78 -9.44
N PRO A 475 -8.94 -2.28 -9.36
CA PRO A 475 -9.23 -0.89 -9.65
C PRO A 475 -8.46 0.05 -8.72
N VAL A 476 -8.00 1.17 -9.29
CA VAL A 476 -7.31 2.23 -8.56
C VAL A 476 -8.17 3.50 -8.65
N TRP A 477 -8.80 3.85 -7.54
CA TRP A 477 -9.63 5.04 -7.38
C TRP A 477 -8.85 6.07 -6.56
N GLN A 478 -8.07 6.88 -7.25
CA GLN A 478 -7.09 7.78 -6.64
C GLN A 478 -7.77 8.96 -5.94
N VAL A 479 -7.08 9.58 -4.97
CA VAL A 479 -7.59 10.72 -4.20
C VAL A 479 -6.70 11.96 -4.44
N PRO A 480 -6.85 12.68 -5.57
CA PRO A 480 -6.05 13.87 -5.83
C PRO A 480 -6.44 15.06 -4.95
N GLN A 481 -5.48 15.94 -4.70
CA GLN A 481 -5.67 17.18 -3.94
C GLN A 481 -6.46 18.24 -4.72
N VAL A 482 -7.49 18.82 -4.08
CA VAL A 482 -8.05 20.12 -4.46
C VAL A 482 -8.08 21.12 -3.29
N PHE A 483 -7.94 20.62 -2.06
CA PHE A 483 -7.97 21.44 -0.84
C PHE A 483 -6.67 22.22 -0.59
N ASN A 484 -6.74 23.16 0.35
CA ASN A 484 -5.61 23.90 0.88
C ASN A 484 -5.18 23.36 2.26
N TRP A 485 -3.90 23.04 2.44
CA TRP A 485 -3.34 22.64 3.73
C TRP A 485 -3.55 23.66 4.86
N ALA A 486 -3.82 24.93 4.53
CA ALA A 486 -4.16 25.96 5.52
C ALA A 486 -5.35 25.58 6.41
N SER A 487 -6.28 24.76 5.91
CA SER A 487 -7.43 24.24 6.69
C SER A 487 -7.01 23.37 7.88
N TYR A 488 -5.76 22.89 7.91
CA TYR A 488 -5.20 22.01 8.94
C TYR A 488 -4.07 22.66 9.74
N ARG A 489 -3.96 23.99 9.71
CA ARG A 489 -2.97 24.76 10.47
C ARG A 489 -3.63 25.62 11.53
N LYS A 490 -2.94 25.79 12.65
CA LYS A 490 -3.51 26.46 13.83
C LYS A 490 -3.20 27.95 13.81
N THR A 491 -2.00 28.33 13.38
CA THR A 491 -1.56 29.74 13.44
C THR A 491 -1.67 30.43 12.08
N GLU A 492 -1.79 31.75 12.07
CA GLU A 492 -1.85 32.52 10.84
C GLU A 492 -0.50 32.52 10.09
N GLU A 493 0.61 32.43 10.82
CA GLU A 493 1.95 32.30 10.25
C GLU A 493 2.11 30.99 9.47
N GLU A 494 1.64 29.86 10.03
CA GLU A 494 1.64 28.56 9.34
C GLU A 494 0.77 28.58 8.09
N LYS A 495 -0.38 29.27 8.16
CA LYS A 495 -1.28 29.39 7.01
C LYS A 495 -0.66 30.26 5.92
N ALA A 496 0.02 31.35 6.26
CA ALA A 496 0.45 32.38 5.32
C ALA A 496 1.16 31.82 4.06
N ALA A 497 2.02 30.80 4.24
CA ALA A 497 2.79 30.17 3.17
C ALA A 497 2.03 29.11 2.34
N LEU A 498 0.78 28.79 2.70
CA LEU A 498 -0.02 27.74 2.10
C LEU A 498 -1.06 28.30 1.12
N ARG A 499 -1.35 27.52 0.07
CA ARG A 499 -2.35 27.79 -0.97
C ARG A 499 -2.96 26.48 -1.46
N PRO A 500 -4.20 26.51 -1.99
CA PRO A 500 -4.71 25.39 -2.77
C PRO A 500 -3.93 25.24 -4.09
N PRO A 501 -4.06 24.09 -4.77
CA PRO A 501 -3.58 23.96 -6.13
C PRO A 501 -4.28 24.92 -7.10
N THR A 502 -3.53 25.37 -8.11
CA THR A 502 -4.06 26.14 -9.24
C THR A 502 -4.91 25.24 -10.15
N LEU A 503 -5.67 25.83 -11.08
CA LEU A 503 -6.44 25.04 -12.07
C LEU A 503 -5.53 24.07 -12.84
N ASP A 504 -4.38 24.55 -13.32
CA ASP A 504 -3.48 23.72 -14.13
C ASP A 504 -2.80 22.63 -13.30
N GLU A 505 -2.45 22.90 -12.03
CA GLU A 505 -1.97 21.86 -11.11
C GLU A 505 -3.05 20.82 -10.81
N MET A 506 -4.30 21.22 -10.52
CA MET A 506 -5.41 20.27 -10.29
C MET A 506 -5.68 19.41 -11.52
N ARG A 507 -5.74 20.05 -12.70
CA ARG A 507 -5.92 19.39 -13.99
C ARG A 507 -4.80 18.39 -14.23
N SER A 508 -3.54 18.83 -14.16
CA SER A 508 -2.38 17.96 -14.36
C SER A 508 -2.37 16.78 -13.40
N MET A 509 -2.56 17.00 -12.09
CA MET A 509 -2.58 15.90 -11.11
C MET A 509 -3.68 14.88 -11.39
N ALA A 510 -4.90 15.30 -11.74
CA ALA A 510 -5.99 14.39 -12.07
C ALA A 510 -5.67 13.52 -13.30
N TRP A 511 -5.18 14.15 -14.36
CA TRP A 511 -4.84 13.46 -15.61
C TRP A 511 -3.55 12.63 -15.50
N GLN A 512 -2.60 13.01 -14.65
CA GLN A 512 -1.46 12.18 -14.26
C GLN A 512 -1.93 10.86 -13.64
N CYS A 513 -2.87 10.91 -12.71
CA CYS A 513 -3.44 9.71 -12.09
C CYS A 513 -4.09 8.81 -13.17
N ILE A 514 -4.91 9.39 -14.05
CA ILE A 514 -5.54 8.64 -15.15
C ILE A 514 -4.50 8.01 -16.08
N ALA A 515 -3.47 8.77 -16.48
CA ALA A 515 -2.43 8.30 -17.40
C ALA A 515 -1.58 7.16 -16.81
N GLU A 516 -1.42 7.12 -15.49
CA GLU A 516 -0.70 6.08 -14.75
C GLU A 516 -1.59 4.89 -14.34
N GLY A 517 -2.86 4.87 -14.76
CA GLY A 517 -3.75 3.70 -14.63
C GLY A 517 -4.88 3.84 -13.60
N ALA A 518 -5.09 5.02 -13.01
CA ALA A 518 -6.28 5.25 -12.20
C ALA A 518 -7.55 5.18 -13.06
N ASN A 519 -8.54 4.43 -12.58
CA ASN A 519 -9.84 4.24 -13.23
C ASN A 519 -11.02 4.71 -12.36
N GLY A 520 -10.70 5.54 -11.38
CA GLY A 520 -11.62 6.38 -10.61
C GLY A 520 -10.83 7.51 -9.96
N LEU A 521 -11.49 8.62 -9.65
CA LEU A 521 -10.94 9.76 -8.91
C LEU A 521 -11.97 10.24 -7.87
N VAL A 522 -11.58 10.27 -6.60
CA VAL A 522 -12.40 10.78 -5.50
C VAL A 522 -11.62 11.89 -4.81
N PHE A 523 -11.78 13.13 -5.25
CA PHE A 523 -10.93 14.26 -4.83
C PHE A 523 -11.11 14.66 -3.35
N TYR A 524 -10.02 15.10 -2.75
CA TYR A 524 -10.03 15.63 -1.38
C TYR A 524 -9.91 17.17 -1.37
N SER A 525 -10.87 17.93 -0.84
CA SER A 525 -12.22 17.53 -0.43
C SER A 525 -13.23 18.66 -0.69
N PHE A 526 -14.53 18.34 -0.80
CA PHE A 526 -15.58 19.33 -1.05
C PHE A 526 -15.80 20.25 0.17
N PHE A 527 -15.75 19.69 1.38
CA PHE A 527 -15.98 20.46 2.60
C PHE A 527 -14.81 21.35 2.99
N ASP A 528 -13.56 21.02 2.62
CA ASP A 528 -12.42 21.91 2.90
C ASP A 528 -12.38 23.13 1.99
N LEU A 529 -12.89 23.02 0.76
CA LEU A 529 -13.11 24.18 -0.12
C LEU A 529 -14.08 25.18 0.50
N GLN A 530 -15.04 24.71 1.30
CA GLN A 530 -16.01 25.56 2.00
C GLN A 530 -15.46 26.16 3.30
N LYS A 531 -14.52 25.47 3.96
CA LYS A 531 -13.89 25.92 5.21
C LYS A 531 -12.77 26.94 4.99
N ASP A 532 -12.17 26.96 3.80
CA ASP A 532 -11.06 27.87 3.49
C ASP A 532 -11.55 29.33 3.42
N THR A 533 -11.20 30.11 4.44
CA THR A 533 -11.56 31.53 4.52
C THR A 533 -10.66 32.45 3.70
N ARG A 534 -9.50 31.96 3.23
CA ARG A 534 -8.53 32.73 2.44
C ARG A 534 -8.74 32.57 0.95
N PHE A 535 -9.24 31.40 0.54
CA PHE A 535 -9.55 31.08 -0.85
C PHE A 535 -11.03 30.67 -0.97
N PRO A 536 -11.93 31.64 -1.18
CA PRO A 536 -13.37 31.41 -1.11
C PRO A 536 -13.86 30.31 -2.06
N PHE A 537 -14.84 29.54 -1.59
CA PHE A 537 -15.47 28.45 -2.32
C PHE A 537 -15.93 28.87 -3.72
N GLU A 538 -16.54 30.05 -3.86
CA GLU A 538 -17.09 30.57 -5.11
C GLU A 538 -16.01 30.81 -6.18
N GLN A 539 -14.74 30.95 -5.77
CA GLN A 539 -13.61 31.11 -6.68
C GLN A 539 -12.93 29.77 -6.99
N GLN A 540 -12.93 28.82 -6.06
CA GLN A 540 -12.29 27.51 -6.25
C GLN A 540 -13.21 26.51 -6.93
N TRP A 541 -14.50 26.49 -6.58
CA TRP A 541 -15.47 25.55 -7.09
C TRP A 541 -15.59 25.55 -8.63
N PRO A 542 -15.62 26.69 -9.33
CA PRO A 542 -15.63 26.69 -10.79
C PRO A 542 -14.42 25.98 -11.42
N LYS A 543 -13.23 26.11 -10.81
CA LYS A 543 -12.01 25.44 -11.30
C LYS A 543 -12.12 23.92 -11.17
N VAL A 544 -12.62 23.46 -10.02
CA VAL A 544 -12.84 22.03 -9.78
C VAL A 544 -13.91 21.48 -10.73
N LYS A 545 -15.00 22.22 -10.97
CA LYS A 545 -16.02 21.89 -11.98
C LYS A 545 -15.43 21.75 -13.39
N THR A 546 -14.50 22.64 -13.78
CA THR A 546 -13.82 22.55 -15.07
C THR A 546 -13.07 21.23 -15.21
N VAL A 547 -12.26 20.84 -14.22
CA VAL A 547 -11.51 19.57 -14.25
C VAL A 547 -12.46 18.38 -14.32
N ALA A 548 -13.51 18.36 -13.48
CA ALA A 548 -14.50 17.28 -13.50
C ALA A 548 -15.21 17.17 -14.86
N LYS A 549 -15.57 18.29 -15.48
CA LYS A 549 -16.21 18.32 -16.80
C LYS A 549 -15.28 17.77 -17.90
N GLU A 550 -14.03 18.19 -17.94
CA GLU A 550 -13.05 17.72 -18.93
C GLU A 550 -12.88 16.19 -18.87
N ILE A 551 -12.87 15.62 -17.66
CA ILE A 551 -12.79 14.16 -17.45
C ILE A 551 -14.10 13.49 -17.86
N SER A 552 -15.24 14.06 -17.46
CA SER A 552 -16.58 13.55 -17.77
C SER A 552 -16.82 13.45 -19.29
N ASP A 553 -16.42 14.48 -20.05
CA ASP A 553 -16.55 14.54 -21.50
C ASP A 553 -15.74 13.42 -22.21
N LEU A 554 -14.72 12.86 -21.55
CA LEU A 554 -13.84 11.81 -22.08
C LEU A 554 -14.11 10.41 -21.50
N LEU A 555 -15.13 10.22 -20.66
CA LEU A 555 -15.44 8.91 -20.06
C LEU A 555 -15.61 7.77 -21.06
N PRO A 556 -16.28 7.94 -22.23
CA PRO A 556 -16.37 6.86 -23.21
C PRO A 556 -15.00 6.37 -23.70
N VAL A 557 -14.02 7.27 -23.79
CA VAL A 557 -12.63 6.96 -24.17
C VAL A 557 -11.90 6.28 -23.01
N LEU A 558 -12.03 6.83 -21.80
CA LEU A 558 -11.34 6.32 -20.61
C LEU A 558 -11.80 4.92 -20.20
N LEU A 559 -13.09 4.62 -20.38
CA LEU A 559 -13.71 3.34 -20.06
C LEU A 559 -13.65 2.31 -21.20
N SER A 560 -13.10 2.66 -22.36
CA SER A 560 -12.88 1.71 -23.44
C SER A 560 -11.85 0.64 -23.07
N VAL A 561 -12.15 -0.59 -23.48
CA VAL A 561 -11.32 -1.80 -23.33
C VAL A 561 -10.71 -2.25 -24.66
N GLU A 562 -11.01 -1.55 -25.74
CA GLU A 562 -10.42 -1.81 -27.05
C GLU A 562 -8.91 -1.57 -27.01
N ALA A 563 -8.15 -2.48 -27.61
CA ALA A 563 -6.71 -2.35 -27.69
C ALA A 563 -6.33 -1.15 -28.58
N PRO A 564 -5.54 -0.18 -28.08
CA PRO A 564 -5.08 0.95 -28.89
C PRO A 564 -4.22 0.48 -30.06
N ARG A 565 -4.41 1.11 -31.23
CA ARG A 565 -3.42 1.03 -32.31
C ARG A 565 -2.07 1.53 -31.80
N LEU A 566 -0.99 0.98 -32.35
CA LEU A 566 0.36 1.35 -31.94
C LEU A 566 0.59 2.85 -32.15
N VAL A 567 0.95 3.53 -31.06
CA VAL A 567 1.42 4.91 -31.03
C VAL A 567 2.77 4.91 -30.34
N GLU A 568 3.79 5.43 -30.99
CA GLU A 568 5.12 5.55 -30.39
C GLU A 568 5.36 6.98 -29.96
N VAL A 569 5.40 7.23 -28.66
CA VAL A 569 5.75 8.53 -28.10
C VAL A 569 7.16 8.44 -27.51
N LYS A 570 8.03 9.39 -27.87
CA LYS A 570 9.37 9.47 -27.29
C LYS A 570 9.27 9.77 -25.80
N SER A 571 9.71 8.83 -24.96
CA SER A 571 9.65 8.99 -23.51
C SER A 571 10.43 10.22 -23.02
N ARG A 572 9.89 10.86 -21.98
CA ARG A 572 10.47 11.99 -21.26
C ARG A 572 10.17 11.80 -19.76
N PRO A 573 11.09 12.14 -18.85
CA PRO A 573 10.86 11.95 -17.40
C PRO A 573 9.67 12.73 -16.83
N TRP A 574 9.24 13.82 -17.49
CA TRP A 574 8.14 14.70 -17.07
C TRP A 574 6.80 14.39 -17.77
N LEU A 575 6.80 13.45 -18.72
CA LEU A 575 5.67 13.21 -19.62
C LEU A 575 4.99 11.89 -19.27
N HIS A 576 3.69 11.97 -19.02
CA HIS A 576 2.83 10.80 -18.85
C HIS A 576 1.94 10.65 -20.07
N THR A 577 1.71 9.42 -20.51
CA THR A 577 0.96 9.14 -21.74
C THR A 577 -0.01 7.99 -21.57
N LEU A 578 -1.21 8.11 -22.13
CA LEU A 578 -2.19 7.03 -22.22
C LEU A 578 -2.79 6.98 -23.63
N ALA A 579 -2.79 5.80 -24.23
CA ALA A 579 -3.45 5.56 -25.51
C ALA A 579 -4.73 4.74 -25.31
N LYS A 580 -5.80 5.10 -26.02
CA LYS A 580 -7.11 4.42 -25.99
C LYS A 580 -7.64 4.27 -27.41
N GLN A 581 -8.44 3.24 -27.66
CA GLN A 581 -9.19 3.07 -28.91
C GLN A 581 -10.68 3.19 -28.64
N VAL A 582 -11.42 3.84 -29.53
CA VAL A 582 -12.88 3.77 -29.57
C VAL A 582 -13.30 3.67 -31.02
N GLY A 583 -13.80 2.51 -31.45
CA GLY A 583 -14.13 2.26 -32.84
C GLY A 583 -12.94 2.53 -33.76
N ASP A 584 -13.08 3.45 -34.71
CA ASP A 584 -12.05 3.79 -35.69
C ASP A 584 -11.10 4.92 -35.25
N SER A 585 -11.29 5.49 -34.05
CA SER A 585 -10.48 6.58 -33.52
C SER A 585 -9.51 6.10 -32.44
N THR A 586 -8.24 6.48 -32.59
CA THR A 586 -7.22 6.31 -31.54
C THR A 586 -7.02 7.62 -30.80
N PHE A 587 -7.08 7.59 -29.48
CA PHE A 587 -6.89 8.74 -28.61
C PHE A 587 -5.54 8.66 -27.92
N LEU A 588 -4.81 9.78 -27.88
CA LEU A 588 -3.57 9.93 -27.13
C LEU A 588 -3.72 11.06 -26.12
N ILE A 589 -3.58 10.73 -24.85
CA ILE A 589 -3.54 11.67 -23.73
C ILE A 589 -2.07 11.88 -23.36
N LEU A 590 -1.64 13.13 -23.26
CA LEU A 590 -0.31 13.52 -22.80
C LEU A 590 -0.44 14.50 -21.64
N VAL A 591 0.36 14.31 -20.60
CA VAL A 591 0.32 15.15 -19.39
C VAL A 591 1.72 15.62 -19.03
N ASN A 592 1.90 16.93 -18.91
CA ASN A 592 3.08 17.54 -18.33
C ASN A 592 2.94 17.59 -16.79
N ASP A 593 3.91 17.02 -16.08
CA ASP A 593 3.90 16.87 -14.62
C ASP A 593 4.44 18.09 -13.84
N GLY A 594 4.93 19.10 -14.55
CA GLY A 594 5.80 20.12 -13.96
C GLY A 594 5.55 21.55 -14.44
N PRO A 595 6.23 22.51 -13.77
CA PRO A 595 6.07 23.94 -14.03
C PRO A 595 6.83 24.43 -15.26
N GLU A 596 7.59 23.57 -15.91
CA GLU A 596 8.40 23.91 -17.09
C GLU A 596 7.72 23.41 -18.37
N PRO A 597 7.76 24.17 -19.48
CA PRO A 597 7.29 23.68 -20.76
C PRO A 597 8.17 22.53 -21.27
N GLY A 598 7.58 21.62 -22.04
CA GLY A 598 8.25 20.46 -22.59
C GLY A 598 7.89 20.22 -24.05
N ALA A 599 8.73 19.46 -24.76
CA ALA A 599 8.40 18.97 -26.09
C ALA A 599 8.79 17.50 -26.26
N THR A 600 7.96 16.76 -26.98
CA THR A 600 8.22 15.38 -27.39
C THR A 600 7.92 15.16 -28.87
N TRP A 601 8.27 13.97 -29.35
CA TRP A 601 8.02 13.51 -30.70
C TRP A 601 7.17 12.25 -30.63
N MET A 602 6.29 12.07 -31.61
CA MET A 602 5.53 10.84 -31.74
C MET A 602 5.37 10.39 -33.18
N GLN A 603 5.22 9.08 -33.36
CA GLN A 603 4.75 8.47 -34.58
C GLN A 603 3.23 8.23 -34.45
N PRO A 604 2.37 8.87 -35.27
CA PRO A 604 0.94 8.63 -35.25
C PRO A 604 0.59 7.21 -35.73
N PRO A 605 -0.60 6.70 -35.36
CA PRO A 605 -1.08 5.42 -35.84
C PRO A 605 -0.98 5.32 -37.38
N ALA A 606 -0.61 4.15 -37.88
CA ALA A 606 -0.60 3.92 -39.31
C ALA A 606 -2.01 4.14 -39.90
N GLY A 607 -2.09 4.80 -41.06
CA GLY A 607 -3.36 4.99 -41.77
C GLY A 607 -4.30 6.04 -41.18
N CYS A 608 -3.89 6.83 -40.17
CA CYS A 608 -4.75 7.87 -39.60
C CYS A 608 -4.73 9.20 -40.39
N GLY A 609 -5.80 9.97 -40.22
CA GLY A 609 -5.87 11.37 -40.64
C GLY A 609 -5.00 12.30 -39.76
N PRO A 610 -5.01 13.61 -40.03
CA PRO A 610 -4.39 14.58 -39.12
C PRO A 610 -5.06 14.53 -37.73
N PRO A 611 -4.31 14.73 -36.63
CA PRO A 611 -4.88 14.73 -35.29
C PRO A 611 -5.86 15.88 -35.09
N ARG A 612 -6.91 15.64 -34.33
CA ARG A 612 -7.77 16.67 -33.75
C ARG A 612 -7.39 16.88 -32.29
N VAL A 613 -7.19 18.12 -31.88
CA VAL A 613 -6.95 18.47 -30.47
C VAL A 613 -8.31 18.60 -29.78
N LEU A 614 -8.55 17.76 -28.78
CA LEU A 614 -9.79 17.78 -27.98
C LEU A 614 -9.61 18.56 -26.67
N LEU A 615 -8.38 18.59 -26.14
CA LEU A 615 -8.00 19.33 -24.94
C LEU A 615 -6.53 19.77 -25.09
N GLY A 616 -6.20 20.94 -24.55
CA GLY A 616 -4.86 21.53 -24.61
C GLY A 616 -4.68 22.50 -25.79
N GLY A 617 -3.46 23.02 -25.95
CA GLY A 617 -3.11 23.94 -27.02
C GLY A 617 -2.82 23.25 -28.36
N ASP A 618 -3.00 24.00 -29.46
CA ASP A 618 -2.88 23.50 -30.84
C ASP A 618 -1.45 23.34 -31.37
N ALA A 619 -0.44 23.39 -30.48
CA ALA A 619 0.97 23.33 -30.86
C ALA A 619 1.42 21.90 -31.25
N VAL A 620 0.99 21.47 -32.43
CA VAL A 620 1.35 20.23 -33.12
C VAL A 620 1.98 20.58 -34.46
N SER A 621 3.26 20.27 -34.65
CA SER A 621 3.95 20.50 -35.93
C SER A 621 4.32 19.19 -36.61
N HIS A 622 4.12 19.15 -37.93
CA HIS A 622 4.51 18.01 -38.77
C HIS A 622 6.00 18.11 -39.12
N GLU A 623 6.73 17.05 -38.81
CA GLU A 623 8.13 16.85 -39.17
C GLU A 623 8.23 15.86 -40.36
N PRO A 624 9.38 15.77 -41.04
CA PRO A 624 9.61 14.75 -42.07
C PRO A 624 9.31 13.32 -41.57
N ASN A 625 8.99 12.42 -42.49
CA ASN A 625 8.66 11.01 -42.20
C ASN A 625 7.41 10.79 -41.34
N ASN A 626 6.43 11.70 -41.42
CA ASN A 626 5.17 11.59 -40.68
C ASN A 626 5.34 11.57 -39.15
N VAL A 627 6.36 12.25 -38.64
CA VAL A 627 6.58 12.43 -37.19
C VAL A 627 5.88 13.71 -36.76
N LEU A 628 5.23 13.71 -35.59
CA LEU A 628 4.67 14.91 -34.98
C LEU A 628 5.56 15.38 -33.84
N ARG A 629 5.85 16.68 -33.79
CA ARG A 629 6.41 17.34 -32.61
C ARG A 629 5.27 17.95 -31.80
N LEU A 630 5.19 17.55 -30.53
CA LEU A 630 4.17 17.99 -29.58
C LEU A 630 4.81 18.89 -28.53
N ALA A 631 4.36 20.14 -28.44
CA ALA A 631 4.75 21.05 -27.37
C ALA A 631 3.66 21.10 -26.29
N LEU A 632 4.09 21.02 -25.03
CA LEU A 632 3.25 21.10 -23.85
C LEU A 632 3.70 22.28 -22.98
N ALA A 633 2.78 23.19 -22.66
CA ALA A 633 2.96 24.23 -21.65
C ALA A 633 3.11 23.61 -20.24
N PRO A 634 3.55 24.40 -19.24
CA PRO A 634 3.56 23.97 -17.84
C PRO A 634 2.22 23.34 -17.43
N PHE A 635 2.27 22.16 -16.82
CA PHE A 635 1.08 21.42 -16.36
C PHE A 635 0.02 21.12 -17.43
N GLU A 636 0.32 21.27 -18.72
CA GLU A 636 -0.65 21.06 -19.79
C GLU A 636 -1.09 19.60 -19.87
N VAL A 637 -2.38 19.40 -20.07
CA VAL A 637 -2.97 18.15 -20.54
C VAL A 637 -3.37 18.34 -21.99
N LYS A 638 -2.85 17.48 -22.86
CA LYS A 638 -3.17 17.46 -24.29
C LYS A 638 -3.85 16.16 -24.65
N VAL A 639 -5.04 16.23 -25.27
CA VAL A 639 -5.77 15.05 -25.75
C VAL A 639 -5.92 15.15 -27.27
N LEU A 640 -5.38 14.16 -27.97
CA LEU A 640 -5.40 14.08 -29.43
C LEU A 640 -6.28 12.92 -29.87
N GLU A 641 -7.18 13.17 -30.83
CA GLU A 641 -7.93 12.14 -31.56
C GLU A 641 -7.30 11.94 -32.94
N PHE A 642 -6.99 10.69 -33.27
CA PHE A 642 -6.52 10.24 -34.58
C PHE A 642 -7.61 9.39 -35.24
N PRO A 643 -8.48 10.00 -36.07
CA PRO A 643 -9.47 9.23 -36.83
C PRO A 643 -8.77 8.40 -37.91
N GLU A 644 -9.31 7.23 -38.21
CA GLU A 644 -8.90 6.46 -39.38
C GLU A 644 -9.12 7.28 -40.65
N ARG A 645 -8.22 7.17 -41.64
CA ARG A 645 -8.47 7.80 -42.95
C ARG A 645 -9.68 7.12 -43.55
N ALA A 646 -10.68 7.91 -43.92
CA ALA A 646 -11.72 7.44 -44.82
C ALA A 646 -11.05 6.87 -46.08
N THR A 647 -11.23 5.58 -46.33
CA THR A 647 -10.87 4.98 -47.61
C THR A 647 -11.69 5.69 -48.69
N PRO A 648 -11.06 6.25 -49.74
CA PRO A 648 -11.75 7.06 -50.75
C PRO A 648 -12.85 6.30 -51.49
#